data_AF-A0A1F8NU15-F1
#
_entry.id   AF-A0A1F8NU15-F1
#
_cell.length_a   1.000
_cell.length_b   1.000
_cell.length_c   1.000
_cell.angle_alpha   90.00
_cell.angle_beta   90.00
_cell.angle_gamma   90.00
#
_symmetry.space_group_name_H-M   'P 1'
#
loop_
_entity.id
_entity.type
_entity.pdbx_description
1 polymer ?
#
loop_
_entity_poly.entity_id
_entity_poly.type
_entity_poly.pdbx_seq_one_letter_code
_entity_poly.pdbx_strand_id
1 'polypeptide(L)'
;MSSKISQLTDLGQSLWYDYMERRILENGDLARMINQGDIRGLTSNPSIFNLAIAKSKDYDSALIPMAWAGYSDKTILEQLMIEDIGRVADLLRPLFDRTHGGDGFVSLEVRPDLAYDTEKTIAEAQRLWDIVKRPNVMIKIPATKPGLLAIRQSITAGININITLIFSINRYLEVMEAYLSGLEDRVKEGKPIDQINSVASFFVSRIDSKVEKYLQPIIQAAGRDAQKAKSLLGKIAIANARLAYQEFQKVFQSERFTRLQSKGAKLQRPLWASTSTKSPAYPDTMYVDELIGAHTVNTVPPQTLVAFRDHGKVQQTIDKDLDAAKKDFSDLETVGISMQKVTQELEEEGVQAFSVSYDSLLASVKERRENALLELGPLANSISIRVSNLQVDNFSKRFYSKDASLWTSDPVGKEEVRNRMGWLGLPSSSRALLPGLKKLVSEVQQAGYTHALLLGMGGSSLAAEVISLIFGDAISGLKLTILDSTDPAQVLRAAQKNPISKTLFIVSSKSGGTAEINAMFNYFWDRAHHSVGVEASDHFIAITDPGTSLEKMAFERNFRKIFLADPNVGGRYSALTAFGLVPAALMGIDVEGFLNCASWMALECGPDQPLGRNTGIVLGVVLGEAFCQGRDKLTLIADPEVAPFGAWLEQLIAESSGKQGKGIVPIHGEPPATPDLYGNDRLFIYLRRSAKFDEKVKLLRKAGQPVLTQDIEENLTSAAEFYKWEIAIATACSIIGVNPFDQPDVQDSKNRTVAKISHYQTHHEYPESKPVLVEDGIYLYGKNFVDGMDLPYQVGKFIESGEPGDYVAINAYLSRNKKVEASLQKLRTWIRSKTKLATTVGFGPRFLHSTGQLHKGGANNGLFLVITSDPVQDVEIPQQNLSFGTLEHGQALGDLEALEAQYRRVLHIHLAKPELLNIFIEKLSLD
;
A
#
# COMPACT_ATOMS: atom_id res chain seq x y z
N MET A 1 -11.64 -36.05 -17.02
CA MET A 1 -10.37 -36.76 -17.30
C MET A 1 -9.32 -36.23 -16.32
N SER A 2 -8.46 -37.08 -15.77
CA SER A 2 -7.33 -36.64 -14.93
C SER A 2 -6.42 -35.71 -15.75
N SER A 3 -5.94 -34.60 -15.19
CA SER A 3 -5.04 -33.67 -15.90
C SER A 3 -3.71 -34.36 -16.20
N LYS A 4 -2.99 -33.92 -17.25
CA LYS A 4 -1.65 -34.47 -17.57
C LYS A 4 -0.68 -34.37 -16.37
N ILE A 5 -0.77 -33.29 -15.59
CA ILE A 5 0.05 -33.08 -14.39
C ILE A 5 -0.33 -34.06 -13.27
N SER A 6 -1.63 -34.35 -13.09
CA SER A 6 -2.06 -35.37 -12.12
C SER A 6 -1.54 -36.74 -12.54
N GLN A 7 -1.65 -37.10 -13.82
CA GLN A 7 -1.10 -38.37 -14.34
C GLN A 7 0.42 -38.45 -14.16
N LEU A 8 1.14 -37.33 -14.37
CA LEU A 8 2.58 -37.24 -14.12
C LEU A 8 2.92 -37.46 -12.63
N THR A 9 2.12 -36.88 -11.74
CA THR A 9 2.25 -37.06 -10.29
C THR A 9 2.00 -38.51 -9.89
N ASP A 10 1.03 -39.17 -10.52
CA ASP A 10 0.71 -40.59 -10.31
C ASP A 10 1.88 -41.51 -10.73
N LEU A 11 2.67 -41.10 -11.73
CA LEU A 11 3.92 -41.76 -12.12
C LEU A 11 5.11 -41.46 -11.17
N GLY A 12 4.88 -40.68 -10.12
CA GLY A 12 5.88 -40.37 -9.09
C GLY A 12 6.82 -39.21 -9.43
N GLN A 13 6.49 -38.37 -10.42
CA GLN A 13 7.23 -37.14 -10.72
C GLN A 13 6.44 -35.90 -10.30
N SER A 14 7.06 -35.03 -9.48
CA SER A 14 6.46 -33.74 -9.08
C SER A 14 6.91 -32.61 -10.00
N LEU A 15 6.00 -31.72 -10.38
CA LEU A 15 6.36 -30.45 -11.03
C LEU A 15 6.55 -29.35 -9.99
N TRP A 16 7.70 -28.69 -10.04
CA TRP A 16 7.99 -27.47 -9.30
C TRP A 16 8.04 -26.29 -10.25
N TYR A 17 7.71 -25.11 -9.73
CA TYR A 17 7.69 -23.88 -10.50
C TYR A 17 9.04 -23.16 -10.42
N ASP A 18 9.67 -22.88 -11.57
CA ASP A 18 10.95 -22.17 -11.65
C ASP A 18 10.75 -20.69 -11.98
N TYR A 19 9.92 -20.01 -11.20
CA TYR A 19 9.62 -18.60 -11.36
C TYR A 19 9.04 -18.01 -10.07
N MET A 20 9.27 -16.71 -9.85
CA MET A 20 8.72 -15.99 -8.73
C MET A 20 8.61 -14.51 -9.07
N GLU A 21 7.43 -13.95 -8.81
CA GLU A 21 7.16 -12.52 -8.78
C GLU A 21 6.23 -12.25 -7.60
N ARG A 22 6.35 -11.09 -6.97
CA ARG A 22 5.49 -10.74 -5.83
C ARG A 22 4.00 -10.67 -6.22
N ARG A 23 3.68 -10.17 -7.42
CA ARG A 23 2.29 -10.07 -7.92
C ARG A 23 1.54 -11.40 -7.91
N ILE A 24 2.18 -12.51 -8.29
CA ILE A 24 1.51 -13.84 -8.32
C ILE A 24 1.22 -14.39 -6.91
N LEU A 25 1.87 -13.85 -5.87
CA LEU A 25 1.56 -14.13 -4.47
C LEU A 25 0.33 -13.33 -4.04
N GLU A 26 0.26 -12.06 -4.43
CA GLU A 26 -0.76 -11.11 -3.99
C GLU A 26 -2.10 -11.29 -4.70
N ASN A 27 -2.09 -11.61 -6.00
CA ASN A 27 -3.31 -11.82 -6.78
C ASN A 27 -3.91 -13.24 -6.64
N GLY A 28 -3.25 -14.13 -5.87
CA GLY A 28 -3.69 -15.50 -5.62
C GLY A 28 -3.42 -16.51 -6.74
N ASP A 29 -2.73 -16.14 -7.82
CA ASP A 29 -2.37 -17.06 -8.92
C ASP A 29 -1.55 -18.26 -8.43
N LEU A 30 -0.54 -18.01 -7.58
CA LEU A 30 0.30 -19.08 -7.03
C LEU A 30 -0.54 -20.05 -6.17
N ALA A 31 -1.39 -19.51 -5.30
CA ALA A 31 -2.28 -20.31 -4.47
C ALA A 31 -3.23 -21.18 -5.33
N ARG A 32 -3.74 -20.64 -6.43
CA ARG A 32 -4.57 -21.38 -7.39
C ARG A 32 -3.82 -22.54 -8.02
N MET A 33 -2.59 -22.31 -8.53
CA MET A 33 -1.77 -23.37 -9.14
C MET A 33 -1.46 -24.49 -8.14
N ILE A 34 -1.15 -24.16 -6.89
CA ILE A 34 -0.93 -25.14 -5.81
C ILE A 34 -2.21 -25.96 -5.55
N ASN A 35 -3.35 -25.27 -5.40
CA ASN A 35 -4.63 -25.93 -5.08
C ASN A 35 -5.14 -26.83 -6.21
N GLN A 36 -4.87 -26.47 -7.48
CA GLN A 36 -5.18 -27.29 -8.65
C GLN A 36 -4.21 -28.48 -8.81
N GLY A 37 -3.11 -28.50 -8.06
CA GLY A 37 -2.07 -29.52 -8.18
C GLY A 37 -1.18 -29.34 -9.41
N ASP A 38 -1.22 -28.19 -10.07
CA ASP A 38 -0.39 -27.88 -11.24
C ASP A 38 1.10 -27.77 -10.85
N ILE A 39 1.36 -27.28 -9.64
CA ILE A 39 2.68 -27.18 -9.06
C ILE A 39 2.67 -27.73 -7.64
N ARG A 40 3.80 -28.31 -7.23
CA ARG A 40 3.97 -29.00 -5.94
C ARG A 40 5.18 -28.51 -5.15
N GLY A 41 5.86 -27.48 -5.66
CA GLY A 41 6.99 -26.82 -5.03
C GLY A 41 7.46 -25.66 -5.90
N LEU A 42 8.45 -24.90 -5.43
CA LEU A 42 8.97 -23.72 -6.13
C LEU A 42 10.49 -23.60 -5.96
N THR A 43 11.19 -23.21 -7.02
CA THR A 43 12.60 -22.84 -6.96
C THR A 43 12.80 -21.37 -7.27
N SER A 44 13.76 -20.76 -6.59
CA SER A 44 14.26 -19.42 -6.89
C SER A 44 15.73 -19.48 -7.30
N ASN A 45 16.20 -18.39 -7.93
CA ASN A 45 17.60 -18.10 -8.22
C ASN A 45 17.76 -16.58 -8.44
N PRO A 46 18.99 -16.03 -8.42
CA PRO A 46 19.22 -14.59 -8.58
C PRO A 46 18.66 -13.99 -9.88
N SER A 47 18.68 -14.73 -11.00
CA SER A 47 18.16 -14.23 -12.28
C SER A 47 16.64 -14.03 -12.26
N ILE A 48 15.90 -14.92 -11.58
CA ILE A 48 14.44 -14.79 -11.40
C ILE A 48 14.11 -13.54 -10.59
N PHE A 49 14.77 -13.35 -9.44
CA PHE A 49 14.58 -12.14 -8.63
C PHE A 49 14.98 -10.87 -9.36
N ASN A 50 16.04 -10.90 -10.17
CA ASN A 50 16.44 -9.73 -10.96
C ASN A 50 15.35 -9.31 -11.94
N LEU A 51 14.75 -10.27 -12.66
CA LEU A 51 13.64 -9.98 -13.56
C LEU A 51 12.43 -9.41 -12.81
N ALA A 52 12.07 -10.02 -11.67
CA ALA A 52 10.93 -9.60 -10.86
C ALA A 52 11.13 -8.19 -10.27
N ILE A 53 12.31 -7.91 -9.70
CA ILE A 53 12.58 -6.65 -8.98
C ILE A 53 12.96 -5.53 -9.95
N ALA A 54 13.76 -5.79 -10.99
CA ALA A 54 14.22 -4.70 -11.87
C ALA A 54 13.12 -4.20 -12.82
N LYS A 55 12.14 -5.03 -13.19
CA LYS A 55 11.15 -4.73 -14.24
C LYS A 55 9.74 -4.47 -13.73
N SER A 56 9.51 -4.46 -12.42
CA SER A 56 8.18 -4.25 -11.84
C SER A 56 8.16 -3.24 -10.69
N LYS A 57 6.97 -2.71 -10.43
CA LYS A 57 6.66 -1.92 -9.24
C LYS A 57 6.14 -2.75 -8.07
N ASP A 58 5.98 -4.06 -8.23
CA ASP A 58 5.40 -4.97 -7.23
C ASP A 58 6.15 -4.92 -5.88
N TYR A 59 7.42 -4.48 -5.91
CA TYR A 59 8.29 -4.37 -4.74
C TYR A 59 8.35 -2.95 -4.14
N ASP A 60 7.73 -1.93 -4.74
CA ASP A 60 7.85 -0.53 -4.29
C ASP A 60 7.34 -0.31 -2.87
N SER A 61 6.21 -0.94 -2.51
CA SER A 61 5.61 -0.86 -1.16
C SER A 61 6.55 -1.33 -0.05
N ALA A 62 7.55 -2.14 -0.39
CA ALA A 62 8.57 -2.68 0.49
C ALA A 62 9.91 -1.96 0.39
N LEU A 63 10.39 -1.78 -0.85
CA LEU A 63 11.71 -1.25 -1.14
C LEU A 63 11.82 0.21 -0.75
N ILE A 64 10.81 1.03 -1.06
CA ILE A 64 10.87 2.48 -0.84
C ILE A 64 10.94 2.80 0.67
N PRO A 65 10.08 2.24 1.54
CA PRO A 65 10.20 2.45 2.99
C PRO A 65 11.57 2.02 3.54
N MET A 66 12.11 0.87 3.10
CA MET A 66 13.42 0.42 3.56
C MET A 66 14.55 1.33 3.08
N ALA A 67 14.46 1.85 1.86
CA ALA A 67 15.40 2.84 1.35
C ALA A 67 15.36 4.12 2.20
N TRP A 68 14.16 4.65 2.47
CA TRP A 68 13.97 5.81 3.34
C TRP A 68 14.46 5.59 4.77
N ALA A 69 14.28 4.38 5.29
CA ALA A 69 14.79 3.93 6.59
C ALA A 69 16.32 3.81 6.65
N GLY A 70 17.03 3.98 5.53
CA GLY A 70 18.48 3.92 5.46
C GLY A 70 19.06 2.52 5.33
N TYR A 71 18.25 1.50 4.99
CA TYR A 71 18.74 0.13 4.82
C TYR A 71 19.73 0.07 3.65
N SER A 72 20.71 -0.83 3.74
CA SER A 72 21.64 -1.07 2.64
C SER A 72 20.95 -1.81 1.48
N ASP A 73 21.49 -1.69 0.27
CA ASP A 73 21.06 -2.47 -0.90
C ASP A 73 21.06 -3.98 -0.64
N LYS A 74 22.06 -4.48 0.10
CA LYS A 74 22.13 -5.89 0.53
C LYS A 74 21.01 -6.27 1.49
N THR A 75 20.76 -5.43 2.50
CA THR A 75 19.70 -5.65 3.49
C THR A 75 18.31 -5.61 2.85
N ILE A 76 18.09 -4.67 1.92
CA ILE A 76 16.84 -4.58 1.15
C ILE A 76 16.63 -5.86 0.35
N LEU A 77 17.62 -6.24 -0.46
CA LEU A 77 17.51 -7.44 -1.31
C LEU A 77 17.18 -8.68 -0.48
N GLU A 78 17.93 -8.88 0.60
CA GLU A 78 17.74 -10.02 1.49
C GLU A 78 16.35 -10.03 2.12
N GLN A 79 15.88 -8.89 2.64
CA GLN A 79 14.56 -8.78 3.24
C GLN A 79 13.45 -9.12 2.23
N LEU A 80 13.56 -8.63 0.98
CA LEU A 80 12.60 -8.96 -0.09
C LEU A 80 12.58 -10.46 -0.40
N MET A 81 13.76 -11.09 -0.48
CA MET A 81 13.88 -12.52 -0.75
C MET A 81 13.31 -13.37 0.40
N ILE A 82 13.60 -13.04 1.66
CA ILE A 82 13.09 -13.75 2.83
C ILE A 82 11.58 -13.63 2.94
N GLU A 83 11.02 -12.43 2.72
CA GLU A 83 9.57 -12.19 2.72
C GLU A 83 8.86 -13.06 1.69
N ASP A 84 9.31 -13.03 0.44
CA ASP A 84 8.67 -13.76 -0.65
C ASP A 84 8.77 -15.28 -0.43
N ILE A 85 9.96 -15.78 -0.05
CA ILE A 85 10.16 -17.21 0.25
C ILE A 85 9.31 -17.66 1.44
N GLY A 86 9.22 -16.84 2.50
CA GLY A 86 8.38 -17.12 3.66
C GLY A 86 6.90 -17.23 3.28
N ARG A 87 6.38 -16.29 2.48
CA ARG A 87 5.00 -16.31 1.97
C ARG A 87 4.74 -17.53 1.10
N VAL A 88 5.67 -17.90 0.21
CA VAL A 88 5.57 -19.10 -0.62
C VAL A 88 5.56 -20.36 0.25
N ALA A 89 6.44 -20.44 1.26
CA ALA A 89 6.45 -21.55 2.20
C ALA A 89 5.11 -21.69 2.93
N ASP A 90 4.51 -20.59 3.37
CA ASP A 90 3.19 -20.60 4.02
C ASP A 90 2.08 -21.09 3.08
N LEU A 91 2.10 -20.69 1.80
CA LEU A 91 1.15 -21.17 0.79
C LEU A 91 1.31 -22.67 0.47
N LEU A 92 2.55 -23.18 0.46
CA LEU A 92 2.85 -24.59 0.19
C LEU A 92 2.70 -25.48 1.43
N ARG A 93 2.60 -24.90 2.63
CA ARG A 93 2.59 -25.63 3.89
C ARG A 93 1.49 -26.71 3.98
N PRO A 94 0.24 -26.47 3.56
CA PRO A 94 -0.79 -27.51 3.56
C PRO A 94 -0.45 -28.72 2.70
N LEU A 95 0.25 -28.52 1.57
CA LEU A 95 0.72 -29.61 0.72
C LEU A 95 1.88 -30.37 1.38
N PHE A 96 2.82 -29.67 2.00
CA PHE A 96 3.92 -30.27 2.74
C PHE A 96 3.43 -31.19 3.87
N ASP A 97 2.49 -30.70 4.68
CA ASP A 97 1.93 -31.48 5.80
C ASP A 97 1.17 -32.72 5.29
N ARG A 98 0.31 -32.56 4.27
CA ARG A 98 -0.48 -33.67 3.70
C ARG A 98 0.38 -34.74 3.03
N THR A 99 1.54 -34.37 2.50
CA THR A 99 2.47 -35.31 1.84
C THR A 99 3.56 -35.82 2.77
N HIS A 100 3.52 -35.47 4.07
CA HIS A 100 4.54 -35.81 5.06
C HIS A 100 5.97 -35.48 4.60
N GLY A 101 6.14 -34.28 4.04
CA GLY A 101 7.40 -33.82 3.47
C GLY A 101 7.76 -34.44 2.11
N GLY A 102 6.80 -35.05 1.40
CA GLY A 102 7.03 -35.52 0.04
C GLY A 102 7.15 -34.37 -0.98
N ASP A 103 6.35 -33.31 -0.81
CA ASP A 103 6.32 -32.10 -1.64
C ASP A 103 6.05 -30.86 -0.77
N GLY A 104 5.71 -29.73 -1.39
CA GLY A 104 5.37 -28.49 -0.70
C GLY A 104 6.57 -27.65 -0.29
N PHE A 105 7.69 -27.78 -1.00
CA PHE A 105 8.93 -27.08 -0.69
C PHE A 105 9.14 -25.81 -1.52
N VAL A 106 9.85 -24.86 -0.93
CA VAL A 106 10.40 -23.68 -1.63
C VAL A 106 11.91 -23.60 -1.39
N SER A 107 12.67 -23.28 -2.43
CA SER A 107 14.14 -23.18 -2.34
C SER A 107 14.63 -21.73 -2.31
N LEU A 108 15.52 -21.43 -1.36
CA LEU A 108 16.26 -20.16 -1.23
C LEU A 108 17.77 -20.42 -1.32
N GLU A 109 18.45 -19.70 -2.21
CA GLU A 109 19.87 -19.93 -2.52
C GLU A 109 20.82 -19.13 -1.62
N VAL A 110 21.92 -19.77 -1.21
CA VAL A 110 23.04 -19.06 -0.57
C VAL A 110 23.68 -18.11 -1.58
N ARG A 111 24.41 -17.10 -1.10
CA ARG A 111 25.06 -16.17 -2.02
C ARG A 111 26.07 -16.89 -2.93
N PRO A 112 26.09 -16.60 -4.26
CA PRO A 112 26.98 -17.28 -5.19
C PRO A 112 28.48 -17.09 -4.90
N ASP A 113 28.87 -15.97 -4.31
CA ASP A 113 30.26 -15.68 -3.95
C ASP A 113 30.82 -16.57 -2.83
N LEU A 114 29.94 -17.31 -2.14
CA LEU A 114 30.32 -18.29 -1.10
C LEU A 114 30.55 -19.69 -1.67
N ALA A 115 30.25 -19.95 -2.96
CA ALA A 115 30.25 -21.28 -3.55
C ALA A 115 31.59 -22.05 -3.43
N TYR A 116 32.71 -21.37 -3.18
CA TYR A 116 34.02 -21.98 -2.99
C TYR A 116 34.58 -21.83 -1.55
N ASP A 117 33.77 -21.37 -0.61
CA ASP A 117 34.11 -21.19 0.81
C ASP A 117 33.18 -22.05 1.68
N THR A 118 33.69 -23.22 2.12
CA THR A 118 32.92 -24.21 2.88
C THR A 118 32.35 -23.63 4.16
N GLU A 119 33.17 -22.98 4.99
CA GLU A 119 32.78 -22.51 6.31
C GLU A 119 31.73 -21.40 6.20
N LYS A 120 31.92 -20.44 5.28
CA LYS A 120 30.92 -19.38 5.07
C LYS A 120 29.63 -19.92 4.47
N THR A 121 29.68 -20.93 3.60
CA THR A 121 28.47 -21.56 3.07
C THR A 121 27.67 -22.25 4.18
N ILE A 122 28.34 -22.96 5.10
CA ILE A 122 27.69 -23.60 6.25
C ILE A 122 27.01 -22.54 7.13
N ALA A 123 27.74 -21.48 7.48
CA ALA A 123 27.22 -20.39 8.30
C ALA A 123 26.01 -19.70 7.65
N GLU A 124 26.09 -19.44 6.34
CA GLU A 124 24.99 -18.81 5.60
C GLU A 124 23.77 -19.73 5.49
N ALA A 125 23.96 -21.02 5.24
CA ALA A 125 22.87 -21.98 5.17
C ALA A 125 22.12 -22.09 6.50
N GLN A 126 22.84 -22.15 7.62
CA GLN A 126 22.25 -22.14 8.96
C GLN A 126 21.48 -20.84 9.21
N ARG A 127 22.08 -19.69 8.88
CA ARG A 127 21.48 -18.37 9.08
C ARG A 127 20.17 -18.22 8.29
N LEU A 128 20.15 -18.59 7.01
CA LEU A 128 18.94 -18.53 6.17
C LEU A 128 17.86 -19.50 6.65
N TRP A 129 18.24 -20.69 7.12
CA TRP A 129 17.31 -21.64 7.72
C TRP A 129 16.62 -21.04 8.97
N ASP A 130 17.41 -20.44 9.86
CA ASP A 130 16.93 -19.87 11.12
C ASP A 130 16.08 -18.61 10.91
N ILE A 131 16.39 -17.78 9.90
CA ILE A 131 15.68 -16.52 9.66
C ILE A 131 14.33 -16.75 8.98
N VAL A 132 14.24 -17.67 8.01
CA VAL A 132 12.96 -17.98 7.33
C VAL A 132 12.06 -18.81 8.26
N LYS A 133 12.66 -19.72 9.04
CA LYS A 133 11.98 -20.47 10.11
C LYS A 133 10.70 -21.16 9.63
N ARG A 134 10.80 -21.90 8.53
CA ARG A 134 9.72 -22.75 7.99
C ARG A 134 10.25 -24.15 7.69
N PRO A 135 9.53 -25.22 8.08
CA PRO A 135 10.02 -26.59 7.93
C PRO A 135 10.07 -27.06 6.48
N ASN A 136 9.36 -26.37 5.58
CA ASN A 136 9.26 -26.68 4.15
C ASN A 136 10.10 -25.75 3.27
N VAL A 137 11.09 -25.06 3.84
CA VAL A 137 12.14 -24.38 3.08
C VAL A 137 13.25 -25.36 2.76
N MET A 138 13.93 -25.16 1.63
CA MET A 138 15.19 -25.80 1.29
C MET A 138 16.26 -24.72 1.06
N ILE A 139 17.41 -24.87 1.71
CA ILE A 139 18.56 -24.04 1.39
C ILE A 139 19.26 -24.62 0.17
N LYS A 140 19.49 -23.78 -0.83
CA LYS A 140 20.08 -24.20 -2.09
C LYS A 140 21.57 -23.95 -2.08
N ILE A 141 22.37 -25.01 -2.23
CA ILE A 141 23.84 -24.98 -2.18
C ILE A 141 24.41 -25.57 -3.48
N PRO A 142 25.31 -24.86 -4.18
CA PRO A 142 26.02 -25.40 -5.34
C PRO A 142 26.85 -26.65 -5.02
N ALA A 143 26.81 -27.64 -5.90
CA ALA A 143 27.58 -28.88 -5.82
C ALA A 143 29.06 -28.71 -6.23
N THR A 144 29.70 -27.59 -5.88
CA THR A 144 31.15 -27.44 -6.05
C THR A 144 31.88 -28.39 -5.10
N LYS A 145 33.19 -28.63 -5.32
CA LYS A 145 33.98 -29.46 -4.38
C LYS A 145 33.91 -28.96 -2.93
N PRO A 146 34.09 -27.65 -2.63
CA PRO A 146 33.87 -27.12 -1.29
C PRO A 146 32.41 -27.24 -0.82
N GLY A 147 31.45 -27.01 -1.73
CA GLY A 147 30.02 -27.11 -1.45
C GLY A 147 29.58 -28.47 -0.93
N LEU A 148 30.19 -29.57 -1.39
CA LEU A 148 29.88 -30.93 -0.91
C LEU A 148 30.10 -31.11 0.59
N LEU A 149 31.16 -30.50 1.13
CA LEU A 149 31.42 -30.53 2.57
C LEU A 149 30.39 -29.70 3.34
N ALA A 150 30.01 -28.54 2.80
CA ALA A 150 28.98 -27.70 3.39
C ALA A 150 27.62 -28.43 3.40
N ILE A 151 27.26 -29.10 2.30
CA ILE A 151 26.05 -29.92 2.18
C ILE A 151 25.99 -31.00 3.25
N ARG A 152 27.06 -31.79 3.42
CA ARG A 152 27.12 -32.84 4.46
C ARG A 152 26.86 -32.25 5.84
N GLN A 153 27.55 -31.17 6.18
CA GLN A 153 27.43 -30.51 7.49
C GLN A 153 26.03 -29.91 7.70
N SER A 154 25.43 -29.27 6.70
CA SER A 154 24.07 -28.73 6.80
C SER A 154 23.01 -29.83 6.97
N ILE A 155 23.19 -30.97 6.30
CA ILE A 155 22.34 -32.16 6.50
C ILE A 155 22.53 -32.71 7.91
N THR A 156 23.76 -32.79 8.41
CA THR A 156 24.04 -33.18 9.81
C THR A 156 23.33 -32.25 10.80
N ALA A 157 23.29 -30.94 10.50
CA ALA A 157 22.57 -29.94 11.29
C ALA A 157 21.03 -30.12 11.24
N GLY A 158 20.51 -30.83 10.24
CA GLY A 158 19.08 -31.10 10.07
C GLY A 158 18.37 -30.14 9.13
N ILE A 159 19.12 -29.47 8.25
CA ILE A 159 18.62 -28.52 7.26
C ILE A 159 18.19 -29.28 6.00
N ASN A 160 17.05 -28.92 5.42
CA ASN A 160 16.66 -29.43 4.11
C ASN A 160 17.47 -28.74 3.01
N ILE A 161 18.08 -29.50 2.10
CA ILE A 161 19.01 -28.96 1.10
C ILE A 161 18.56 -29.25 -0.32
N ASN A 162 18.45 -28.20 -1.14
CA ASN A 162 18.39 -28.31 -2.60
C ASN A 162 19.82 -28.18 -3.16
N ILE A 163 20.41 -29.28 -3.60
CA ILE A 163 21.79 -29.27 -4.11
C ILE A 163 21.74 -28.90 -5.59
N THR A 164 22.41 -27.82 -6.00
CA THR A 164 22.30 -27.24 -7.35
C THR A 164 23.59 -27.33 -8.16
N LEU A 165 23.51 -26.97 -9.45
CA LEU A 165 24.62 -26.99 -10.41
C LEU A 165 25.27 -28.38 -10.59
N ILE A 166 24.45 -29.43 -10.63
CA ILE A 166 24.92 -30.79 -10.93
C ILE A 166 24.81 -31.02 -12.44
N PHE A 167 25.95 -31.28 -13.08
CA PHE A 167 26.03 -31.52 -14.54
C PHE A 167 26.55 -32.91 -14.90
N SER A 168 27.36 -33.53 -14.03
CA SER A 168 28.00 -34.82 -14.29
C SER A 168 27.49 -35.92 -13.36
N ILE A 169 27.49 -37.15 -13.86
CA ILE A 169 27.17 -38.35 -13.07
C ILE A 169 28.15 -38.51 -11.91
N ASN A 170 29.44 -38.24 -12.14
CA ASN A 170 30.46 -38.29 -11.07
C ASN A 170 30.16 -37.31 -9.95
N ARG A 171 29.82 -36.06 -10.28
CA ARG A 171 29.43 -35.08 -9.27
C ARG A 171 28.16 -35.53 -8.54
N TYR A 172 27.21 -36.12 -9.25
CA TYR A 172 25.98 -36.61 -8.63
C TYR A 172 26.23 -37.75 -7.62
N LEU A 173 27.17 -38.66 -7.93
CA LEU A 173 27.62 -39.69 -6.98
C LEU A 173 28.22 -39.06 -5.71
N GLU A 174 29.07 -38.05 -5.85
CA GLU A 174 29.64 -37.32 -4.71
C GLU A 174 28.55 -36.58 -3.89
N VAL A 175 27.52 -36.06 -4.56
CA VAL A 175 26.35 -35.43 -3.93
C VAL A 175 25.56 -36.44 -3.09
N MET A 176 25.29 -37.63 -3.64
CA MET A 176 24.60 -38.69 -2.90
C MET A 176 25.45 -39.20 -1.73
N GLU A 177 26.78 -39.29 -1.90
CA GLU A 177 27.70 -39.62 -0.82
C GLU A 177 27.63 -38.59 0.32
N ALA A 178 27.67 -37.30 0.00
CA ALA A 178 27.56 -36.23 1.00
C ALA A 178 26.22 -36.30 1.75
N TYR A 179 25.12 -36.63 1.06
CA TYR A 179 23.81 -36.81 1.66
C TYR A 179 23.76 -37.97 2.64
N LEU A 180 24.16 -39.17 2.20
CA LEU A 180 24.17 -40.36 3.05
C LEU A 180 25.09 -40.18 4.26
N SER A 181 26.30 -39.64 4.04
CA SER A 181 27.25 -39.34 5.10
C SER A 181 26.70 -38.35 6.14
N GLY A 182 25.99 -37.29 5.72
CA GLY A 182 25.40 -36.31 6.63
C GLY A 182 24.29 -36.91 7.51
N LEU A 183 23.45 -37.77 6.92
CA LEU A 183 22.45 -38.53 7.68
C LEU A 183 23.10 -39.48 8.68
N GLU A 184 24.17 -40.18 8.29
CA GLU A 184 24.92 -41.09 9.15
C GLU A 184 25.56 -40.35 10.33
N ASP A 185 26.16 -39.19 10.08
CA ASP A 185 26.76 -38.37 11.13
C ASP A 185 25.70 -37.90 12.13
N ARG A 186 24.55 -37.44 11.66
CA ARG A 186 23.44 -37.06 12.53
C ARG A 186 22.90 -38.21 13.37
N VAL A 187 22.82 -39.41 12.79
CA VAL A 187 22.44 -40.63 13.51
C VAL A 187 23.48 -40.99 14.57
N LYS A 188 24.79 -40.82 14.30
CA LYS A 188 25.85 -41.02 15.31
C LYS A 188 25.72 -40.04 16.47
N GLU A 189 25.22 -38.82 16.21
CA GLU A 189 24.88 -37.83 17.24
C GLU A 189 23.57 -38.13 18.00
N GLY A 190 22.87 -39.22 17.66
CA GLY A 190 21.59 -39.59 18.30
C GLY A 190 20.41 -38.70 17.91
N LYS A 191 20.52 -37.93 16.83
CA LYS A 191 19.48 -37.00 16.38
C LYS A 191 18.59 -37.62 15.29
N PRO A 192 17.30 -37.21 15.20
CA PRO A 192 16.37 -37.76 14.22
C PRO A 192 16.67 -37.29 12.80
N ILE A 193 16.36 -38.14 11.81
CA ILE A 193 16.58 -37.89 10.37
C ILE A 193 15.31 -37.97 9.52
N ASP A 194 14.15 -38.21 10.15
CA ASP A 194 12.86 -38.44 9.52
C ASP A 194 12.22 -37.17 8.90
N GLN A 195 12.74 -36.01 9.26
CA GLN A 195 12.29 -34.71 8.76
C GLN A 195 13.26 -34.07 7.75
N ILE A 196 14.37 -34.74 7.43
CA ILE A 196 15.38 -34.19 6.52
C ILE A 196 15.08 -34.58 5.08
N ASN A 197 14.82 -33.58 4.25
CA ASN A 197 14.52 -33.72 2.83
C ASN A 197 15.61 -33.08 1.99
N SER A 198 15.93 -33.69 0.85
CA SER A 198 16.89 -33.14 -0.09
C SER A 198 16.50 -33.45 -1.52
N VAL A 199 16.81 -32.53 -2.42
CA VAL A 199 16.72 -32.74 -3.87
C VAL A 199 18.07 -32.45 -4.52
N ALA A 200 18.36 -33.15 -5.60
CA ALA A 200 19.58 -32.98 -6.38
C ALA A 200 19.24 -32.39 -7.75
N SER A 201 19.36 -31.06 -7.88
CA SER A 201 19.06 -30.30 -9.10
C SER A 201 20.11 -30.57 -10.19
N PHE A 202 19.80 -31.55 -11.04
CA PHE A 202 20.58 -32.02 -12.18
C PHE A 202 20.16 -31.29 -13.45
N PHE A 203 21.09 -30.54 -14.04
CA PHE A 203 20.81 -29.62 -15.15
C PHE A 203 20.77 -30.35 -16.50
N VAL A 204 19.73 -30.06 -17.29
CA VAL A 204 19.44 -30.77 -18.54
C VAL A 204 19.81 -29.92 -19.76
N SER A 205 19.01 -28.91 -20.13
CA SER A 205 19.16 -28.20 -21.43
C SER A 205 20.51 -27.52 -21.66
N ARG A 206 21.24 -27.16 -20.58
CA ARG A 206 22.57 -26.56 -20.66
C ARG A 206 23.60 -27.52 -21.28
N ILE A 207 23.41 -28.83 -21.10
CA ILE A 207 24.29 -29.86 -21.66
C ILE A 207 24.15 -29.89 -23.18
N ASP A 208 22.93 -30.03 -23.71
CA ASP A 208 22.72 -30.02 -25.16
C ASP A 208 23.21 -28.70 -25.77
N SER A 209 22.86 -27.57 -25.15
CA SER A 209 23.30 -26.25 -25.64
C SER A 209 24.83 -26.11 -25.73
N LYS A 210 25.58 -26.76 -24.84
CA LYS A 210 27.04 -26.74 -24.82
C LYS A 210 27.62 -27.77 -25.80
N VAL A 211 27.10 -28.99 -25.79
CA VAL A 211 27.53 -30.08 -26.70
C VAL A 211 27.30 -29.71 -28.16
N GLU A 212 26.16 -29.09 -28.47
CA GLU A 212 25.85 -28.61 -29.82
C GLU A 212 26.91 -27.64 -30.34
N LYS A 213 27.46 -26.74 -29.50
CA LYS A 213 28.55 -25.84 -29.90
C LYS A 213 29.82 -26.58 -30.33
N TYR A 214 30.08 -27.77 -29.77
CA TYR A 214 31.18 -28.62 -30.20
C TYR A 214 30.83 -29.48 -31.44
N LEU A 215 29.57 -29.91 -31.55
CA LEU A 215 29.11 -30.72 -32.69
C LEU A 215 29.01 -29.89 -33.98
N GLN A 216 28.61 -28.62 -33.90
CA GLN A 216 28.37 -27.77 -35.07
C GLN A 216 29.60 -27.64 -35.99
N PRO A 217 30.83 -27.35 -35.52
CA PRO A 217 32.02 -27.36 -36.36
C PRO A 217 32.28 -28.70 -37.06
N ILE A 218 32.02 -29.83 -36.39
CA ILE A 218 32.21 -31.18 -36.94
C ILE A 218 31.18 -31.45 -38.06
N ILE A 219 29.93 -31.04 -37.85
CA ILE A 219 28.86 -31.15 -38.83
C ILE A 219 29.17 -30.29 -40.06
N GLN A 220 29.62 -29.04 -39.85
CA GLN A 220 29.94 -28.09 -40.91
C GLN A 220 31.15 -28.51 -41.74
N ALA A 221 32.12 -29.20 -41.13
CA ALA A 221 33.28 -29.74 -41.85
C ALA A 221 32.91 -30.85 -42.86
N ALA A 222 31.68 -31.40 -42.81
CA ALA A 222 31.15 -32.40 -43.72
C ALA A 222 32.06 -33.65 -43.92
N GLY A 223 32.88 -33.96 -42.92
CA GLY A 223 33.80 -35.11 -42.93
C GLY A 223 33.14 -36.42 -42.50
N ARG A 224 33.95 -37.46 -42.31
CA ARG A 224 33.50 -38.83 -41.93
C ARG A 224 32.63 -38.86 -40.66
N ASP A 225 32.88 -37.93 -39.74
CA ASP A 225 32.23 -37.87 -38.43
C ASP A 225 30.96 -36.98 -38.43
N ALA A 226 30.65 -36.29 -39.54
CA ALA A 226 29.55 -35.33 -39.61
C ALA A 226 28.16 -35.97 -39.43
N GLN A 227 27.91 -37.14 -40.03
CA GLN A 227 26.64 -37.86 -39.85
C GLN A 227 26.46 -38.33 -38.41
N LYS A 228 27.55 -38.83 -37.81
CA LYS A 228 27.56 -39.26 -36.41
C LYS A 228 27.30 -38.08 -35.47
N ALA A 229 28.00 -36.97 -35.67
CA ALA A 229 27.79 -35.73 -34.91
C ALA A 229 26.35 -35.20 -35.04
N LYS A 230 25.75 -35.22 -36.24
CA LYS A 230 24.36 -34.82 -36.45
C LYS A 230 23.37 -35.71 -35.70
N SER A 231 23.67 -37.01 -35.58
CA SER A 231 22.80 -37.96 -34.87
C SER A 231 22.77 -37.78 -33.35
N LEU A 232 23.70 -37.00 -32.77
CA LEU A 232 23.83 -36.74 -31.33
C LEU A 232 23.14 -35.44 -30.88
N LEU A 233 22.70 -34.59 -31.81
CA LEU A 233 21.98 -33.35 -31.51
C LEU A 233 20.72 -33.62 -30.68
N GLY A 234 20.54 -32.90 -29.57
CA GLY A 234 19.38 -33.00 -28.69
C GLY A 234 19.24 -34.30 -27.88
N LYS A 235 20.25 -35.19 -27.88
CA LYS A 235 20.18 -36.49 -27.18
C LYS A 235 21.01 -36.55 -25.89
N ILE A 236 22.11 -35.82 -25.84
CA ILE A 236 23.14 -36.03 -24.82
C ILE A 236 22.66 -35.64 -23.42
N ALA A 237 21.88 -34.57 -23.28
CA ALA A 237 21.32 -34.19 -21.98
C ALA A 237 20.36 -35.25 -21.42
N ILE A 238 19.50 -35.81 -22.26
CA ILE A 238 18.56 -36.88 -21.86
C ILE A 238 19.35 -38.13 -21.49
N ALA A 239 20.30 -38.56 -22.33
CA ALA A 239 21.17 -39.70 -22.03
C ALA A 239 21.89 -39.54 -20.68
N ASN A 240 22.43 -38.35 -20.41
CA ASN A 240 23.09 -38.04 -19.13
C ASN A 240 22.14 -38.16 -17.94
N ALA A 241 20.93 -37.60 -18.04
CA ALA A 241 19.93 -37.67 -16.98
C ALA A 241 19.42 -39.10 -16.73
N ARG A 242 19.23 -39.91 -17.78
CA ARG A 242 18.86 -41.34 -17.65
C ARG A 242 19.93 -42.14 -16.91
N LEU A 243 21.20 -41.94 -17.27
CA LEU A 243 22.32 -42.61 -16.61
C LEU A 243 22.49 -42.12 -15.16
N ALA A 244 22.28 -40.83 -14.89
CA ALA A 244 22.23 -40.30 -13.53
C ALA A 244 21.10 -40.94 -12.70
N TYR A 245 19.92 -41.14 -13.28
CA TYR A 245 18.80 -41.83 -12.62
C TYR A 245 19.12 -43.31 -12.31
N GLN A 246 19.81 -44.00 -13.21
CA GLN A 246 20.30 -45.36 -12.96
C GLN A 246 21.25 -45.40 -11.75
N GLU A 247 22.17 -44.44 -11.60
CA GLU A 247 23.03 -44.36 -10.42
C GLU A 247 22.25 -44.04 -9.14
N PHE A 248 21.25 -43.14 -9.22
CA PHE A 248 20.32 -42.88 -8.12
C PHE A 248 19.65 -44.17 -7.64
N GLN A 249 19.10 -44.98 -8.54
CA GLN A 249 18.47 -46.25 -8.19
C GLN A 249 19.45 -47.19 -7.49
N LYS A 250 20.67 -47.35 -8.03
CA LYS A 250 21.71 -48.20 -7.41
C LYS A 250 22.06 -47.78 -5.99
N VAL A 251 22.29 -46.48 -5.77
CA VAL A 251 22.69 -45.94 -4.46
C VAL A 251 21.56 -46.06 -3.44
N PHE A 252 20.33 -45.70 -3.81
CA PHE A 252 19.20 -45.70 -2.88
C PHE A 252 18.49 -47.06 -2.73
N GLN A 253 18.89 -48.07 -3.50
CA GLN A 253 18.54 -49.47 -3.26
C GLN A 253 19.62 -50.22 -2.47
N SER A 254 20.72 -49.55 -2.11
CA SER A 254 21.81 -50.17 -1.37
C SER A 254 21.42 -50.54 0.07
N GLU A 255 22.14 -51.51 0.65
CA GLU A 255 21.98 -51.87 2.06
C GLU A 255 22.29 -50.68 2.99
N ARG A 256 23.23 -49.82 2.59
CA ARG A 256 23.58 -48.59 3.32
C ARG A 256 22.37 -47.69 3.48
N PHE A 257 21.66 -47.39 2.40
CA PHE A 257 20.45 -46.57 2.48
C PHE A 257 19.32 -47.29 3.22
N THR A 258 19.13 -48.60 2.99
CA THR A 258 18.10 -49.39 3.69
C THR A 258 18.22 -49.28 5.22
N ARG A 259 19.46 -49.28 5.75
CA ARG A 259 19.71 -49.06 7.19
C ARG A 259 19.30 -47.66 7.65
N LEU A 260 19.58 -46.62 6.87
CA LEU A 260 19.14 -45.24 7.18
C LEU A 260 17.63 -45.09 7.06
N GLN A 261 17.01 -45.70 6.05
CA GLN A 261 15.58 -45.68 5.81
C GLN A 261 14.81 -46.33 6.97
N SER A 262 15.35 -47.40 7.56
CA SER A 262 14.78 -48.00 8.79
C SER A 262 14.76 -47.05 10.00
N LYS A 263 15.57 -45.98 9.96
CA LYS A 263 15.61 -44.90 10.95
C LYS A 263 14.85 -43.64 10.50
N GLY A 264 14.09 -43.72 9.41
CA GLY A 264 13.24 -42.65 8.89
C GLY A 264 13.82 -41.85 7.73
N ALA A 265 15.02 -42.16 7.23
CA ALA A 265 15.63 -41.41 6.13
C ALA A 265 14.72 -41.35 4.88
N LYS A 266 14.68 -40.19 4.24
CA LYS A 266 13.98 -39.94 2.99
C LYS A 266 14.93 -40.16 1.80
N LEU A 267 14.37 -40.35 0.60
CA LEU A 267 15.17 -40.37 -0.63
C LEU A 267 15.63 -38.94 -0.95
N GLN A 268 16.88 -38.78 -1.38
CA GLN A 268 17.27 -37.54 -2.07
C GLN A 268 16.79 -37.64 -3.53
N ARG A 269 15.68 -36.97 -3.84
CA ARG A 269 15.05 -37.07 -5.15
C ARG A 269 15.92 -36.38 -6.22
N PRO A 270 16.16 -37.00 -7.39
CA PRO A 270 16.69 -36.29 -8.55
C PRO A 270 15.69 -35.18 -8.94
N LEU A 271 16.19 -33.98 -9.18
CA LEU A 271 15.41 -32.84 -9.66
C LEU A 271 15.95 -32.41 -11.02
N TRP A 272 15.16 -32.55 -12.07
CA TRP A 272 15.53 -32.10 -13.41
C TRP A 272 15.39 -30.59 -13.50
N ALA A 273 16.52 -29.89 -13.62
CA ALA A 273 16.60 -28.44 -13.70
C ALA A 273 16.95 -27.96 -15.10
N SER A 274 16.55 -26.73 -15.42
CA SER A 274 16.77 -26.16 -16.75
C SER A 274 16.14 -27.02 -17.86
N THR A 275 14.86 -27.35 -17.74
CA THR A 275 14.11 -28.24 -18.63
C THR A 275 13.28 -27.51 -19.70
N SER A 276 13.55 -26.23 -19.92
CA SER A 276 13.05 -25.53 -21.12
C SER A 276 13.93 -25.81 -22.32
N THR A 277 13.30 -26.23 -23.41
CA THR A 277 13.93 -26.35 -24.72
C THR A 277 14.47 -25.00 -25.19
N LYS A 278 15.73 -24.96 -25.65
CA LYS A 278 16.41 -23.73 -26.09
C LYS A 278 16.39 -23.52 -27.61
N SER A 279 16.05 -24.56 -28.36
CA SER A 279 16.00 -24.56 -29.82
C SER A 279 14.58 -24.83 -30.31
N PRO A 280 14.04 -24.05 -31.26
CA PRO A 280 12.73 -24.32 -31.85
C PRO A 280 12.72 -25.60 -32.70
N ALA A 281 13.89 -26.21 -32.96
CA ALA A 281 14.00 -27.47 -33.68
C ALA A 281 13.53 -28.69 -32.85
N TYR A 282 13.38 -28.52 -31.53
CA TYR A 282 12.92 -29.58 -30.64
C TYR A 282 11.56 -29.22 -30.03
N PRO A 283 10.74 -30.21 -29.66
CA PRO A 283 9.51 -29.96 -28.91
C PRO A 283 9.79 -29.16 -27.63
N ASP A 284 8.93 -28.20 -27.31
CA ASP A 284 9.00 -27.38 -26.09
C ASP A 284 8.73 -28.16 -24.79
N THR A 285 8.16 -29.37 -24.90
CA THR A 285 7.99 -30.35 -23.81
C THR A 285 9.07 -31.42 -23.74
N MET A 286 10.05 -31.45 -24.66
CA MET A 286 10.99 -32.56 -24.86
C MET A 286 11.61 -33.09 -23.55
N TYR A 287 12.19 -32.20 -22.74
CA TYR A 287 12.87 -32.62 -21.52
C TYR A 287 11.90 -33.06 -20.41
N VAL A 288 10.67 -32.57 -20.40
CA VAL A 288 9.66 -33.05 -19.44
C VAL A 288 9.20 -34.44 -19.85
N ASP A 289 8.84 -34.62 -21.12
CA ASP A 289 8.32 -35.88 -21.67
C ASP A 289 9.35 -37.03 -21.54
N GLU A 290 10.63 -36.77 -21.77
CA GLU A 290 11.68 -37.79 -21.85
C GLU A 290 12.32 -38.17 -20.49
N LEU A 291 11.98 -37.45 -19.42
CA LEU A 291 12.60 -37.61 -18.08
C LEU A 291 11.61 -37.99 -16.99
N ILE A 292 10.43 -38.50 -17.34
CA ILE A 292 9.41 -38.91 -16.39
C ILE A 292 9.84 -40.22 -15.71
N GLY A 293 9.90 -40.20 -14.38
CA GLY A 293 10.32 -41.34 -13.56
C GLY A 293 9.87 -41.24 -12.11
N ALA A 294 9.73 -42.39 -11.44
CA ALA A 294 9.33 -42.45 -10.05
C ALA A 294 10.36 -41.75 -9.13
N HIS A 295 9.86 -41.10 -8.08
CA HIS A 295 10.66 -40.39 -7.07
C HIS A 295 11.52 -39.25 -7.62
N THR A 296 11.08 -38.59 -8.70
CA THR A 296 11.80 -37.45 -9.29
C THR A 296 11.02 -36.15 -9.17
N VAL A 297 11.70 -35.02 -9.32
CA VAL A 297 11.11 -33.70 -9.45
C VAL A 297 11.53 -33.13 -10.81
N ASN A 298 10.69 -32.32 -11.43
CA ASN A 298 11.09 -31.49 -12.57
C ASN A 298 10.71 -30.04 -12.26
N THR A 299 11.68 -29.12 -12.27
CA THR A 299 11.40 -27.70 -12.09
C THR A 299 11.29 -27.01 -13.43
N VAL A 300 10.12 -26.46 -13.73
CA VAL A 300 9.75 -25.96 -15.06
C VAL A 300 9.46 -24.45 -15.03
N PRO A 301 9.93 -23.68 -16.02
CA PRO A 301 9.53 -22.28 -16.16
C PRO A 301 8.07 -22.16 -16.63
N PRO A 302 7.47 -20.96 -16.56
CA PRO A 302 6.05 -20.75 -16.84
C PRO A 302 5.62 -21.26 -18.22
N GLN A 303 6.40 -20.96 -19.27
CA GLN A 303 6.07 -21.41 -20.63
C GLN A 303 6.07 -22.94 -20.78
N THR A 304 6.97 -23.65 -20.09
CA THR A 304 7.05 -25.12 -20.17
C THR A 304 5.91 -25.77 -19.39
N LEU A 305 5.48 -25.18 -18.27
CA LEU A 305 4.29 -25.62 -17.55
C LEU A 305 3.04 -25.51 -18.44
N VAL A 306 2.87 -24.39 -19.14
CA VAL A 306 1.75 -24.19 -20.07
C VAL A 306 1.80 -25.19 -21.22
N ALA A 307 2.95 -25.36 -21.89
CA ALA A 307 3.13 -26.31 -22.98
C ALA A 307 2.82 -27.76 -22.55
N PHE A 308 3.32 -28.18 -21.39
CA PHE A 308 3.07 -29.53 -20.88
C PHE A 308 1.60 -29.79 -20.56
N ARG A 309 0.88 -28.79 -20.03
CA ARG A 309 -0.58 -28.88 -19.80
C ARG A 309 -1.35 -29.08 -21.11
N ASP A 310 -0.94 -28.38 -22.16
CA ASP A 310 -1.59 -28.42 -23.46
C ASP A 310 -1.32 -29.76 -24.17
N HIS A 311 -0.05 -30.09 -24.42
CA HIS A 311 0.32 -31.19 -25.32
C HIS A 311 1.44 -32.10 -24.82
N GLY A 312 1.81 -32.05 -23.53
CA GLY A 312 2.80 -32.95 -22.93
C GLY A 312 2.44 -34.44 -23.02
N LYS A 313 3.44 -35.32 -23.03
CA LYS A 313 3.26 -36.77 -23.13
C LYS A 313 3.60 -37.44 -21.81
N VAL A 314 2.60 -38.07 -21.19
CA VAL A 314 2.75 -38.69 -19.87
C VAL A 314 3.03 -40.19 -20.02
N GLN A 315 4.29 -40.57 -19.91
CA GLN A 315 4.74 -41.96 -19.88
C GLN A 315 6.06 -42.07 -19.11
N GLN A 316 6.29 -43.13 -18.35
CA GLN A 316 7.60 -43.39 -17.76
C GLN A 316 8.65 -43.59 -18.88
N THR A 317 9.62 -42.69 -18.93
CA THR A 317 10.59 -42.56 -20.03
C THR A 317 12.04 -42.54 -19.53
N ILE A 318 12.26 -42.27 -18.25
CA ILE A 318 13.62 -42.15 -17.69
C ILE A 318 14.45 -43.45 -17.80
N ASP A 319 13.80 -44.60 -17.82
CA ASP A 319 14.46 -45.92 -17.89
C ASP A 319 14.54 -46.48 -19.32
N LYS A 320 14.09 -45.73 -20.34
CA LYS A 320 14.07 -46.22 -21.73
C LYS A 320 15.46 -46.20 -22.35
N ASP A 321 15.80 -47.29 -23.04
CA ASP A 321 16.97 -47.45 -23.91
C ASP A 321 18.31 -47.02 -23.27
N LEU A 322 18.58 -47.49 -22.05
CA LEU A 322 19.81 -47.16 -21.32
C LEU A 322 21.09 -47.56 -22.07
N ASP A 323 21.06 -48.62 -22.87
CA ASP A 323 22.19 -49.01 -23.71
C ASP A 323 22.41 -48.03 -24.87
N ALA A 324 21.34 -47.42 -25.40
CA ALA A 324 21.46 -46.33 -26.36
C ALA A 324 22.07 -45.08 -25.71
N ALA A 325 21.66 -44.74 -24.47
CA ALA A 325 22.26 -43.62 -23.74
C ALA A 325 23.78 -43.81 -23.51
N LYS A 326 24.22 -45.02 -23.16
CA LYS A 326 25.66 -45.36 -23.07
C LYS A 326 26.36 -45.27 -24.42
N LYS A 327 25.69 -45.73 -25.49
CA LYS A 327 26.22 -45.65 -26.84
C LYS A 327 26.36 -44.21 -27.30
N ASP A 328 25.41 -43.33 -27.01
CA ASP A 328 25.48 -41.91 -27.36
C ASP A 328 26.68 -41.22 -26.68
N PHE A 329 27.02 -41.59 -25.44
CA PHE A 329 28.23 -41.11 -24.75
C PHE A 329 29.50 -41.62 -25.42
N SER A 330 29.56 -42.92 -25.73
CA SER A 330 30.69 -43.49 -26.46
C SER A 330 30.85 -42.84 -27.84
N ASP A 331 29.75 -42.61 -28.55
CA ASP A 331 29.72 -41.98 -29.85
C ASP A 331 30.18 -40.52 -29.79
N LEU A 332 29.82 -39.79 -28.73
CA LEU A 332 30.29 -38.44 -28.47
C LEU A 332 31.82 -38.40 -28.26
N GLU A 333 32.36 -39.38 -27.52
CA GLU A 333 33.81 -39.54 -27.33
C GLU A 333 34.52 -39.83 -28.67
N THR A 334 33.94 -40.69 -29.52
CA THR A 334 34.55 -41.02 -30.84
C THR A 334 34.63 -39.84 -31.80
N VAL A 335 33.75 -38.83 -31.65
CA VAL A 335 33.82 -37.58 -32.43
C VAL A 335 34.69 -36.51 -31.75
N GLY A 336 35.42 -36.88 -30.68
CA GLY A 336 36.41 -36.03 -30.01
C GLY A 336 35.85 -35.11 -28.94
N ILE A 337 34.62 -35.33 -28.46
CA ILE A 337 33.98 -34.49 -27.44
C ILE A 337 33.92 -35.25 -26.11
N SER A 338 34.63 -34.73 -25.10
CA SER A 338 34.65 -35.32 -23.77
C SER A 338 33.53 -34.75 -22.88
N MET A 339 32.66 -35.63 -22.36
CA MET A 339 31.63 -35.23 -21.39
C MET A 339 32.22 -34.67 -20.09
N GLN A 340 33.40 -35.15 -19.68
CA GLN A 340 34.08 -34.62 -18.50
C GLN A 340 34.46 -33.15 -18.70
N LYS A 341 35.03 -32.82 -19.87
CA LYS A 341 35.37 -31.43 -20.22
C LYS A 341 34.11 -30.56 -20.28
N VAL A 342 33.08 -31.02 -20.99
CA VAL A 342 31.79 -30.30 -21.13
C VAL A 342 31.19 -29.99 -19.76
N THR A 343 31.11 -30.98 -18.87
CA THR A 343 30.47 -30.82 -17.56
C THR A 343 31.31 -29.99 -16.59
N GLN A 344 32.65 -30.05 -16.67
CA GLN A 344 33.52 -29.16 -15.90
C GLN A 344 33.33 -27.69 -16.33
N GLU A 345 33.37 -27.42 -17.63
CA GLU A 345 33.14 -26.06 -18.14
C GLU A 345 31.76 -25.53 -17.73
N LEU A 346 30.72 -26.38 -17.74
CA LEU A 346 29.38 -26.01 -17.30
C LEU A 346 29.27 -25.74 -15.79
N GLU A 347 30.04 -26.45 -14.95
CA GLU A 347 30.10 -26.18 -13.50
C GLU A 347 30.72 -24.79 -13.25
N GLU A 348 31.86 -24.50 -13.88
CA GLU A 348 32.57 -23.21 -13.77
C GLU A 348 31.73 -22.04 -14.33
N GLU A 349 31.18 -22.20 -15.54
CA GLU A 349 30.29 -21.22 -16.17
C GLU A 349 29.00 -21.04 -15.36
N GLY A 350 28.50 -22.11 -14.74
CA GLY A 350 27.28 -22.11 -13.94
C GLY A 350 27.39 -21.24 -12.70
N VAL A 351 28.48 -21.40 -11.93
CA VAL A 351 28.76 -20.56 -10.75
C VAL A 351 28.98 -19.11 -11.18
N GLN A 352 29.77 -18.87 -12.22
CA GLN A 352 30.03 -17.52 -12.72
C GLN A 352 28.75 -16.81 -13.17
N ALA A 353 27.87 -17.50 -13.90
CA ALA A 353 26.60 -16.93 -14.36
C ALA A 353 25.67 -16.53 -13.20
N PHE A 354 25.69 -17.28 -12.10
CA PHE A 354 24.93 -16.95 -10.89
C PHE A 354 25.51 -15.75 -10.15
N SER A 355 26.84 -15.66 -10.02
CA SER A 355 27.51 -14.47 -9.47
C SER A 355 27.17 -13.21 -10.27
N VAL A 356 27.29 -13.26 -11.61
CA VAL A 356 26.93 -12.13 -12.49
C VAL A 356 25.45 -11.75 -12.35
N SER A 357 24.55 -12.72 -12.24
CA SER A 357 23.12 -12.46 -12.05
C SER A 357 22.83 -11.81 -10.69
N TYR A 358 23.52 -12.23 -9.64
CA TYR A 358 23.40 -11.65 -8.30
C TYR A 358 23.94 -10.22 -8.25
N ASP A 359 25.10 -9.95 -8.86
CA ASP A 359 25.65 -8.59 -8.94
C ASP A 359 24.71 -7.65 -9.70
N SER A 360 24.11 -8.12 -10.80
CA SER A 360 23.10 -7.34 -11.55
C SER A 360 21.83 -7.08 -10.74
N LEU A 361 21.39 -8.06 -9.95
CA LEU A 361 20.25 -7.90 -9.04
C LEU A 361 20.54 -6.86 -7.96
N LEU A 362 21.72 -6.94 -7.33
CA LEU A 362 22.14 -5.99 -6.31
C LEU A 362 22.29 -4.57 -6.89
N ALA A 363 22.84 -4.44 -8.10
CA ALA A 363 22.93 -3.16 -8.80
C ALA A 363 21.54 -2.56 -9.07
N SER A 364 20.56 -3.37 -9.46
CA SER A 364 19.18 -2.94 -9.67
C SER A 364 18.52 -2.46 -8.38
N VAL A 365 18.73 -3.17 -7.26
CA VAL A 365 18.24 -2.74 -5.94
C VAL A 365 18.93 -1.45 -5.50
N LYS A 366 20.24 -1.33 -5.73
CA LYS A 366 21.00 -0.11 -5.43
C LYS A 366 20.46 1.10 -6.20
N GLU A 367 20.23 0.97 -7.50
CA GLU A 367 19.65 2.04 -8.33
C GLU A 367 18.26 2.46 -7.81
N ARG A 368 17.38 1.49 -7.54
CA ARG A 368 16.05 1.78 -6.98
C ARG A 368 16.12 2.45 -5.61
N ARG A 369 17.03 2.01 -4.74
CA ARG A 369 17.29 2.63 -3.43
C ARG A 369 17.77 4.07 -3.57
N GLU A 370 18.73 4.33 -4.46
CA GLU A 370 19.23 5.68 -4.71
C GLU A 370 18.13 6.60 -5.25
N ASN A 371 17.31 6.12 -6.17
CA ASN A 371 16.14 6.85 -6.68
C ASN A 371 15.12 7.17 -5.59
N ALA A 372 14.83 6.22 -4.69
CA ALA A 372 13.94 6.43 -3.55
C ALA A 372 14.49 7.47 -2.57
N LEU A 373 15.81 7.50 -2.34
CA LEU A 373 16.46 8.48 -1.46
C LEU A 373 16.41 9.92 -2.02
N LEU A 374 16.41 10.08 -3.35
CA LEU A 374 16.22 11.41 -3.98
C LEU A 374 14.86 12.04 -3.61
N GLU A 375 13.86 11.25 -3.26
CA GLU A 375 12.56 11.76 -2.83
C GLU A 375 12.62 12.50 -1.49
N LEU A 376 13.53 12.10 -0.59
CA LEU A 376 13.68 12.71 0.73
C LEU A 376 14.52 13.98 0.71
N GLY A 377 15.29 14.22 -0.37
CA GLY A 377 16.20 15.35 -0.49
C GLY A 377 17.07 15.53 0.78
N PRO A 378 17.04 16.70 1.44
CA PRO A 378 17.88 16.97 2.60
C PRO A 378 17.49 16.17 3.86
N LEU A 379 16.33 15.50 3.87
CA LEU A 379 15.82 14.78 5.05
C LEU A 379 16.34 13.35 5.17
N ALA A 380 17.01 12.81 4.14
CA ALA A 380 17.39 11.38 4.09
C ALA A 380 18.16 10.91 5.32
N ASN A 381 19.14 11.68 5.79
CA ASN A 381 19.96 11.31 6.93
C ASN A 381 19.20 11.38 8.26
N SER A 382 18.41 12.43 8.48
CA SER A 382 17.65 12.59 9.74
C SER A 382 16.56 11.53 9.87
N ILE A 383 15.92 11.15 8.76
CA ILE A 383 14.92 10.08 8.71
C ILE A 383 15.54 8.73 9.08
N SER A 384 16.69 8.37 8.49
CA SER A 384 17.41 7.12 8.81
C SER A 384 17.80 7.05 10.30
N ILE A 385 18.29 8.16 10.87
CA ILE A 385 18.59 8.27 12.30
C ILE A 385 17.33 8.09 13.14
N ARG A 386 16.23 8.75 12.77
CA ARG A 386 14.94 8.65 13.48
C ARG A 386 14.41 7.23 13.49
N VAL A 387 14.43 6.55 12.34
CA VAL A 387 14.02 5.14 12.22
C VAL A 387 14.86 4.25 13.15
N SER A 388 16.18 4.43 13.15
CA SER A 388 17.08 3.68 14.02
C SER A 388 16.75 3.86 15.50
N ASN A 389 16.46 5.09 15.93
CA ASN A 389 16.07 5.39 17.32
C ASN A 389 14.74 4.73 17.69
N LEU A 390 13.72 4.83 16.83
CA LEU A 390 12.42 4.20 17.07
C LEU A 390 12.51 2.66 17.10
N GLN A 391 13.44 2.07 16.34
CA GLN A 391 13.70 0.64 16.39
C GLN A 391 14.28 0.22 17.74
N VAL A 392 15.22 0.99 18.31
CA VAL A 392 15.76 0.76 19.67
C VAL A 392 14.66 0.88 20.74
N ASP A 393 13.74 1.84 20.58
CA ASP A 393 12.63 2.08 21.49
C ASP A 393 11.47 1.07 21.37
N ASN A 394 11.60 0.06 20.50
CA ASN A 394 10.56 -0.92 20.18
C ASN A 394 9.22 -0.25 19.78
N PHE A 395 9.31 0.86 19.04
CA PHE A 395 8.15 1.71 18.72
C PHE A 395 7.01 0.93 18.07
N SER A 396 7.28 0.09 17.07
CA SER A 396 6.24 -0.70 16.37
C SER A 396 5.43 -1.56 17.36
N LYS A 397 6.10 -2.31 18.24
CA LYS A 397 5.43 -3.12 19.26
C LYS A 397 4.60 -2.26 20.22
N ARG A 398 5.15 -1.15 20.69
CA ARG A 398 4.46 -0.22 21.60
C ARG A 398 3.22 0.40 20.95
N PHE A 399 3.34 0.84 19.71
CA PHE A 399 2.27 1.40 18.89
C PHE A 399 1.10 0.42 18.79
N TYR A 400 1.37 -0.83 18.37
CA TYR A 400 0.34 -1.86 18.22
C TYR A 400 -0.22 -2.37 19.55
N SER A 401 0.54 -2.25 20.65
CA SER A 401 0.04 -2.50 22.00
C SER A 401 -0.76 -1.34 22.60
N LYS A 402 -1.00 -0.27 21.83
CA LYS A 402 -1.71 0.95 22.25
C LYS A 402 -1.07 1.63 23.46
N ASP A 403 0.26 1.66 23.50
CA ASP A 403 1.01 2.36 24.55
C ASP A 403 0.83 3.89 24.40
N ALA A 404 -0.09 4.44 25.19
CA ALA A 404 -0.44 5.86 25.13
C ALA A 404 0.72 6.82 25.49
N SER A 405 1.78 6.32 26.15
CA SER A 405 2.96 7.13 26.48
C SER A 405 3.74 7.58 25.24
N LEU A 406 3.48 7.00 24.07
CA LEU A 406 4.03 7.45 22.79
C LEU A 406 3.56 8.85 22.39
N TRP A 407 2.41 9.31 22.88
CA TRP A 407 1.81 10.58 22.46
C TRP A 407 1.59 11.58 23.59
N THR A 408 1.33 11.10 24.80
CA THR A 408 1.04 11.99 25.93
C THR A 408 1.44 11.39 27.27
N SER A 409 1.91 12.25 28.17
CA SER A 409 2.15 11.92 29.58
C SER A 409 0.91 12.14 30.45
N ASP A 410 -0.05 12.95 30.00
CA ASP A 410 -1.27 13.34 30.71
C ASP A 410 -2.20 12.13 30.96
N PRO A 411 -2.67 11.87 32.19
CA PRO A 411 -3.54 10.74 32.49
C PRO A 411 -4.86 10.72 31.70
N VAL A 412 -5.51 11.88 31.50
CA VAL A 412 -6.79 11.96 30.76
C VAL A 412 -6.55 11.67 29.29
N GLY A 413 -5.53 12.29 28.70
CA GLY A 413 -5.11 12.03 27.32
C GLY A 413 -4.70 10.57 27.11
N LYS A 414 -4.10 9.90 28.10
CA LYS A 414 -3.77 8.47 27.99
C LYS A 414 -5.00 7.57 27.88
N GLU A 415 -6.03 7.84 28.68
CA GLU A 415 -7.30 7.11 28.56
C GLU A 415 -7.97 7.37 27.20
N GLU A 416 -7.97 8.62 26.74
CA GLU A 416 -8.50 8.96 25.41
C GLU A 416 -7.77 8.20 24.30
N VAL A 417 -6.44 8.17 24.31
CA VAL A 417 -5.66 7.41 23.32
C VAL A 417 -6.07 5.93 23.31
N ARG A 418 -6.11 5.27 24.47
CA ARG A 418 -6.48 3.84 24.55
C ARG A 418 -7.88 3.59 24.01
N ASN A 419 -8.80 4.49 24.28
CA ASN A 419 -10.18 4.43 23.81
C ASN A 419 -10.34 4.76 22.32
N ARG A 420 -9.39 5.45 21.68
CA ARG A 420 -9.55 5.94 20.30
C ARG A 420 -8.74 5.18 19.25
N MET A 421 -8.04 4.11 19.64
CA MET A 421 -7.25 3.25 18.74
C MET A 421 -8.03 2.01 18.26
N GLY A 422 -9.36 2.06 18.18
CA GLY A 422 -10.19 0.99 17.60
C GLY A 422 -9.95 0.80 16.09
N TRP A 423 -9.48 1.85 15.41
CA TRP A 423 -9.37 1.89 13.95
C TRP A 423 -8.36 0.89 13.36
N LEU A 424 -7.35 0.49 14.15
CA LEU A 424 -6.36 -0.53 13.76
C LEU A 424 -7.02 -1.86 13.32
N GLY A 425 -8.18 -2.20 13.89
CA GLY A 425 -8.89 -3.44 13.59
C GLY A 425 -9.88 -3.34 12.42
N LEU A 426 -10.20 -2.14 11.92
CA LEU A 426 -11.31 -1.90 10.98
C LEU A 426 -11.24 -2.71 9.68
N PRO A 427 -10.07 -2.91 9.03
CA PRO A 427 -10.01 -3.74 7.83
C PRO A 427 -10.60 -5.15 8.01
N SER A 428 -10.53 -5.68 9.24
CA SER A 428 -11.13 -6.97 9.61
C SER A 428 -12.51 -6.81 10.24
N SER A 429 -12.67 -5.96 11.26
CA SER A 429 -13.90 -5.88 12.06
C SER A 429 -15.09 -5.32 11.27
N SER A 430 -14.85 -4.39 10.34
CA SER A 430 -15.93 -3.78 9.53
C SER A 430 -16.57 -4.74 8.54
N ARG A 431 -15.97 -5.93 8.30
CA ARG A 431 -16.61 -6.98 7.49
C ARG A 431 -17.94 -7.46 8.07
N ALA A 432 -18.15 -7.29 9.38
CA ALA A 432 -19.43 -7.56 10.03
C ALA A 432 -20.60 -6.73 9.47
N LEU A 433 -20.31 -5.59 8.82
CA LEU A 433 -21.33 -4.75 8.16
C LEU A 433 -21.83 -5.34 6.83
N LEU A 434 -21.03 -6.17 6.15
CA LEU A 434 -21.31 -6.62 4.77
C LEU A 434 -22.71 -7.22 4.57
N PRO A 435 -23.23 -8.12 5.43
CA PRO A 435 -24.58 -8.64 5.26
C PRO A 435 -25.66 -7.56 5.37
N GLY A 436 -25.51 -6.64 6.33
CA GLY A 436 -26.44 -5.53 6.53
C GLY A 436 -26.41 -4.53 5.38
N LEU A 437 -25.24 -4.26 4.81
CA LEU A 437 -25.06 -3.41 3.64
C LEU A 437 -25.71 -4.02 2.39
N LYS A 438 -25.44 -5.31 2.12
CA LYS A 438 -26.05 -6.04 0.99
C LYS A 438 -27.58 -6.02 1.08
N LYS A 439 -28.13 -6.21 2.28
CA LYS A 439 -29.57 -6.13 2.54
C LYS A 439 -30.13 -4.73 2.29
N LEU A 440 -29.52 -3.69 2.86
CA LEU A 440 -29.96 -2.30 2.68
C LEU A 440 -29.98 -1.91 1.20
N VAL A 441 -28.90 -2.21 0.46
CA VAL A 441 -28.78 -1.88 -0.98
C VAL A 441 -29.92 -2.52 -1.77
N SER A 442 -30.24 -3.79 -1.51
CA SER A 442 -31.37 -4.47 -2.16
C SER A 442 -32.71 -3.80 -1.82
N GLU A 443 -32.94 -3.45 -0.55
CA GLU A 443 -34.19 -2.83 -0.11
C GLU A 443 -34.40 -1.45 -0.75
N VAL A 444 -33.37 -0.61 -0.80
CA VAL A 444 -33.49 0.74 -1.36
C VAL A 444 -33.64 0.71 -2.89
N GLN A 445 -33.01 -0.25 -3.56
CA GLN A 445 -33.20 -0.46 -5.00
C GLN A 445 -34.63 -0.92 -5.31
N GLN A 446 -35.16 -1.87 -4.52
CA GLN A 446 -36.55 -2.34 -4.67
C GLN A 446 -37.58 -1.25 -4.38
N ALA A 447 -37.31 -0.39 -3.40
CA ALA A 447 -38.14 0.77 -3.10
C ALA A 447 -38.03 1.91 -4.15
N GLY A 448 -37.14 1.77 -5.14
CA GLY A 448 -37.03 2.71 -6.26
C GLY A 448 -36.33 4.03 -5.93
N TYR A 449 -35.49 4.06 -4.90
CA TYR A 449 -34.59 5.19 -4.64
C TYR A 449 -33.53 5.27 -5.73
N THR A 450 -33.18 6.49 -6.15
CA THR A 450 -32.13 6.74 -7.15
C THR A 450 -31.09 7.74 -6.67
N HIS A 451 -31.36 8.45 -5.57
CA HIS A 451 -30.50 9.46 -4.98
C HIS A 451 -30.25 9.14 -3.51
N ALA A 452 -29.08 9.54 -3.02
CA ALA A 452 -28.77 9.58 -1.60
C ALA A 452 -28.26 10.98 -1.25
N LEU A 453 -28.84 11.62 -0.23
CA LEU A 453 -28.36 12.90 0.29
C LEU A 453 -27.78 12.69 1.69
N LEU A 454 -26.47 12.82 1.82
CA LEU A 454 -25.79 12.73 3.11
C LEU A 454 -25.76 14.09 3.79
N LEU A 455 -26.33 14.15 5.00
CA LEU A 455 -26.32 15.29 5.90
C LEU A 455 -25.27 15.02 6.98
N GLY A 456 -24.11 15.63 6.86
CA GLY A 456 -22.96 15.31 7.72
C GLY A 456 -21.86 16.37 7.66
N MET A 457 -20.92 16.30 8.59
CA MET A 457 -19.79 17.22 8.71
C MET A 457 -18.52 16.45 9.08
N GLY A 458 -17.36 16.96 8.64
CA GLY A 458 -16.05 16.37 8.94
C GLY A 458 -15.98 14.88 8.61
N GLY A 459 -15.43 14.09 9.53
CA GLY A 459 -15.27 12.63 9.38
C GLY A 459 -16.55 11.86 9.08
N SER A 460 -17.74 12.40 9.40
CA SER A 460 -19.03 11.79 9.07
C SER A 460 -19.50 12.01 7.63
N SER A 461 -18.72 12.74 6.80
CA SER A 461 -19.06 13.07 5.40
C SER A 461 -17.86 12.99 4.44
N LEU A 462 -16.66 13.35 4.89
CA LEU A 462 -15.50 13.54 4.01
C LEU A 462 -15.04 12.25 3.32
N ALA A 463 -14.95 11.14 4.05
CA ALA A 463 -14.56 9.87 3.46
C ALA A 463 -15.56 9.43 2.36
N ALA A 464 -16.86 9.59 2.59
CA ALA A 464 -17.90 9.28 1.62
C ALA A 464 -17.82 10.17 0.37
N GLU A 465 -17.55 11.47 0.54
CA GLU A 465 -17.32 12.40 -0.57
C GLU A 465 -16.10 11.99 -1.41
N VAL A 466 -14.97 11.72 -0.75
CA VAL A 466 -13.73 11.31 -1.41
C VAL A 466 -13.92 10.02 -2.21
N ILE A 467 -14.56 9.01 -1.59
CA ILE A 467 -14.89 7.76 -2.28
C ILE A 467 -15.78 8.04 -3.49
N SER A 468 -16.83 8.85 -3.34
CA SER A 468 -17.72 9.20 -4.45
C SER A 468 -16.98 9.86 -5.62
N LEU A 469 -16.09 10.82 -5.33
CA LEU A 469 -15.37 11.56 -6.36
C LEU A 469 -14.28 10.74 -7.04
N ILE A 470 -13.59 9.84 -6.32
CA ILE A 470 -12.58 8.93 -6.91
C ILE A 470 -13.25 7.89 -7.82
N PHE A 471 -14.41 7.35 -7.40
CA PHE A 471 -15.11 6.35 -8.22
C PHE A 471 -15.80 6.98 -9.42
N GLY A 472 -16.32 8.21 -9.30
CA GLY A 472 -16.85 8.98 -10.42
C GLY A 472 -17.85 8.19 -11.25
N ASP A 473 -17.57 8.04 -12.54
CA ASP A 473 -18.44 7.33 -13.49
C ASP A 473 -18.53 5.82 -13.27
N ALA A 474 -17.67 5.23 -12.42
CA ALA A 474 -17.75 3.81 -12.05
C ALA A 474 -18.89 3.52 -11.04
N ILE A 475 -19.55 4.54 -10.51
CA ILE A 475 -20.71 4.41 -9.62
C ILE A 475 -21.91 3.85 -10.38
N SER A 476 -22.50 2.78 -9.85
CA SER A 476 -23.65 2.09 -10.46
C SER A 476 -24.92 2.11 -9.59
N GLY A 477 -24.81 2.55 -8.33
CA GLY A 477 -25.90 2.63 -7.37
C GLY A 477 -26.55 4.02 -7.29
N LEU A 478 -26.92 4.42 -6.07
CA LEU A 478 -27.54 5.72 -5.80
C LEU A 478 -26.58 6.86 -6.11
N LYS A 479 -27.12 7.95 -6.68
CA LYS A 479 -26.38 9.19 -6.88
C LYS A 479 -26.20 9.90 -5.54
N LEU A 480 -24.99 9.85 -4.98
CA LEU A 480 -24.68 10.48 -3.71
C LEU A 480 -24.46 12.00 -3.88
N THR A 481 -25.16 12.78 -3.07
CA THR A 481 -24.86 14.20 -2.83
C THR A 481 -24.43 14.37 -1.38
N ILE A 482 -23.39 15.16 -1.15
CA ILE A 482 -22.95 15.54 0.19
C ILE A 482 -23.45 16.96 0.47
N LEU A 483 -24.10 17.15 1.62
CA LEU A 483 -24.38 18.46 2.16
C LEU A 483 -23.67 18.59 3.51
N ASP A 484 -22.59 19.35 3.49
CA ASP A 484 -21.69 19.62 4.61
C ASP A 484 -21.41 21.13 4.73
N SER A 485 -22.42 21.94 4.46
CA SER A 485 -22.38 23.39 4.61
C SER A 485 -23.76 23.92 4.98
N THR A 486 -23.76 25.01 5.73
CA THR A 486 -24.95 25.80 6.10
C THR A 486 -25.20 26.95 5.14
N ASP A 487 -24.36 27.17 4.12
CA ASP A 487 -24.59 28.16 3.06
C ASP A 487 -25.97 27.94 2.40
N PRO A 488 -26.89 28.92 2.42
CA PRO A 488 -28.24 28.77 1.88
C PRO A 488 -28.27 28.30 0.43
N ALA A 489 -27.36 28.79 -0.40
CA ALA A 489 -27.30 28.41 -1.82
C ALA A 489 -26.89 26.93 -2.02
N GLN A 490 -26.05 26.37 -1.16
CA GLN A 490 -25.71 24.95 -1.15
C GLN A 490 -26.87 24.09 -0.65
N VAL A 491 -27.58 24.50 0.40
CA VAL A 491 -28.77 23.81 0.90
C VAL A 491 -29.86 23.74 -0.18
N LEU A 492 -30.15 24.88 -0.84
CA LEU A 492 -31.11 24.94 -1.94
C LEU A 492 -30.69 24.07 -3.12
N ARG A 493 -29.41 24.11 -3.51
CA ARG A 493 -28.88 23.27 -4.60
C ARG A 493 -28.97 21.78 -4.26
N ALA A 494 -28.69 21.40 -3.01
CA ALA A 494 -28.85 20.02 -2.55
C ALA A 494 -30.31 19.58 -2.64
N ALA A 495 -31.26 20.43 -2.20
CA ALA A 495 -32.68 20.14 -2.31
C ALA A 495 -33.17 20.05 -3.76
N GLN A 496 -32.64 20.88 -4.67
CA GLN A 496 -32.99 20.83 -6.10
C GLN A 496 -32.45 19.56 -6.77
N LYS A 497 -31.24 19.12 -6.42
CA LYS A 497 -30.60 17.93 -7.01
C LYS A 497 -31.19 16.61 -6.52
N ASN A 498 -31.92 16.62 -5.40
CA ASN A 498 -32.39 15.41 -4.72
C ASN A 498 -33.92 15.46 -4.56
N PRO A 499 -34.69 14.97 -5.55
CA PRO A 499 -36.14 14.89 -5.45
C PRO A 499 -36.56 14.00 -4.28
N ILE A 500 -37.40 14.53 -3.39
CA ILE A 500 -37.74 13.88 -2.10
C ILE A 500 -38.24 12.45 -2.30
N SER A 501 -39.19 12.23 -3.21
CA SER A 501 -39.78 10.90 -3.48
C SER A 501 -38.81 9.86 -4.04
N LYS A 502 -37.58 10.26 -4.39
CA LYS A 502 -36.53 9.38 -4.95
C LYS A 502 -35.22 9.42 -4.16
N THR A 503 -35.20 10.09 -3.01
CA THR A 503 -33.99 10.33 -2.21
C THR A 503 -34.03 9.59 -0.90
N LEU A 504 -32.94 8.89 -0.60
CA LEU A 504 -32.61 8.41 0.74
C LEU A 504 -31.73 9.44 1.46
N PHE A 505 -32.22 10.02 2.55
CA PHE A 505 -31.48 10.93 3.41
C PHE A 505 -30.64 10.14 4.43
N ILE A 506 -29.35 10.42 4.48
CA ILE A 506 -28.40 9.80 5.42
C ILE A 506 -28.05 10.85 6.47
N VAL A 507 -28.63 10.75 7.66
CA VAL A 507 -28.31 11.63 8.80
C VAL A 507 -27.09 11.05 9.51
N SER A 508 -25.94 11.72 9.35
CA SER A 508 -24.64 11.16 9.68
C SER A 508 -23.92 12.01 10.70
N SER A 509 -24.02 11.63 11.98
CA SER A 509 -23.38 12.36 13.09
C SER A 509 -22.90 11.41 14.17
N LYS A 510 -21.60 11.47 14.47
CA LYS A 510 -21.02 10.70 15.58
C LYS A 510 -21.65 11.05 16.93
N SER A 511 -21.74 12.34 17.27
CA SER A 511 -22.30 12.79 18.56
C SER A 511 -23.82 12.88 18.59
N GLY A 512 -24.47 12.99 17.42
CA GLY A 512 -25.90 13.22 17.28
C GLY A 512 -26.37 14.64 17.63
N GLY A 513 -25.45 15.56 17.95
CA GLY A 513 -25.76 16.92 18.44
C GLY A 513 -25.14 18.06 17.63
N THR A 514 -24.53 17.77 16.47
CA THR A 514 -23.90 18.79 15.62
C THR A 514 -24.95 19.76 15.06
N ALA A 515 -24.79 21.07 15.33
CA ALA A 515 -25.80 22.09 15.02
C ALA A 515 -26.17 22.14 13.53
N GLU A 516 -25.18 22.04 12.65
CA GLU A 516 -25.34 22.05 11.20
C GLU A 516 -26.18 20.85 10.73
N ILE A 517 -25.93 19.67 11.32
CA ILE A 517 -26.67 18.44 11.01
C ILE A 517 -28.11 18.55 11.47
N ASN A 518 -28.34 19.11 12.67
CA ASN A 518 -29.69 19.33 13.18
C ASN A 518 -30.49 20.31 12.31
N ALA A 519 -29.86 21.41 11.85
CA ALA A 519 -30.49 22.37 10.95
C ALA A 519 -30.86 21.74 9.60
N MET A 520 -29.91 21.03 8.98
CA MET A 520 -30.14 20.29 7.73
C MET A 520 -31.22 19.22 7.88
N PHE A 521 -31.16 18.44 8.96
CA PHE A 521 -32.14 17.40 9.24
C PHE A 521 -33.54 18.00 9.39
N ASN A 522 -33.72 19.05 10.21
CA ASN A 522 -35.01 19.70 10.38
C ASN A 522 -35.59 20.20 9.05
N TYR A 523 -34.75 20.79 8.21
CA TYR A 523 -35.14 21.27 6.89
C TYR A 523 -35.64 20.13 5.97
N PHE A 524 -34.85 19.06 5.82
CA PHE A 524 -35.23 17.96 4.93
C PHE A 524 -36.34 17.08 5.51
N TRP A 525 -36.42 16.94 6.83
CA TRP A 525 -37.49 16.23 7.51
C TRP A 525 -38.84 16.90 7.30
N ASP A 526 -38.91 18.23 7.50
CA ASP A 526 -40.12 19.01 7.27
C ASP A 526 -40.58 18.88 5.81
N ARG A 527 -39.66 19.04 4.85
CA ARG A 527 -39.99 18.89 3.43
C ARG A 527 -40.43 17.47 3.07
N ALA A 528 -39.80 16.45 3.65
CA ALA A 528 -40.18 15.06 3.44
C ALA A 528 -41.60 14.79 3.93
N HIS A 529 -41.95 15.25 5.13
CA HIS A 529 -43.32 15.13 5.64
C HIS A 529 -44.35 15.85 4.77
N HIS A 530 -44.06 17.06 4.30
CA HIS A 530 -44.96 17.77 3.39
C HIS A 530 -45.11 17.08 2.02
N SER A 531 -44.07 16.37 1.56
CA SER A 531 -44.02 15.79 0.21
C SER A 531 -44.51 14.35 0.13
N VAL A 532 -44.18 13.49 1.10
CA VAL A 532 -44.49 12.04 1.10
C VAL A 532 -45.27 11.60 2.34
N GLY A 533 -45.63 12.53 3.23
CA GLY A 533 -46.53 12.28 4.35
C GLY A 533 -45.97 11.28 5.35
N VAL A 534 -46.74 10.21 5.60
CA VAL A 534 -46.41 9.15 6.56
C VAL A 534 -45.21 8.29 6.14
N GLU A 535 -44.88 8.26 4.85
CA GLU A 535 -43.74 7.52 4.32
C GLU A 535 -42.42 8.26 4.56
N ALA A 536 -42.44 9.47 5.11
CA ALA A 536 -41.22 10.26 5.33
C ALA A 536 -40.13 9.47 6.08
N SER A 537 -40.48 8.67 7.10
CA SER A 537 -39.52 7.87 7.87
C SER A 537 -38.74 6.85 7.03
N ASP A 538 -39.36 6.30 5.98
CA ASP A 538 -38.75 5.36 5.07
C ASP A 538 -37.65 5.99 4.21
N HIS A 539 -37.65 7.32 4.08
CA HIS A 539 -36.63 8.07 3.37
C HIS A 539 -35.38 8.36 4.21
N PHE A 540 -35.34 8.04 5.51
CA PHE A 540 -34.22 8.38 6.37
C PHE A 540 -33.50 7.15 6.93
N ILE A 541 -32.18 7.22 6.94
CA ILE A 541 -31.32 6.35 7.74
C ILE A 541 -30.41 7.20 8.65
N ALA A 542 -29.96 6.61 9.75
CA ALA A 542 -29.03 7.24 10.67
C ALA A 542 -27.71 6.46 10.75
N ILE A 543 -26.60 7.19 10.79
CA ILE A 543 -25.27 6.66 11.12
C ILE A 543 -24.75 7.44 12.33
N THR A 544 -24.54 6.76 13.45
CA THR A 544 -24.18 7.42 14.71
C THR A 544 -23.49 6.46 15.69
N ASP A 545 -22.92 6.98 16.78
CA ASP A 545 -22.44 6.14 17.87
C ASP A 545 -23.61 5.58 18.72
N PRO A 546 -23.41 4.48 19.45
CA PRO A 546 -24.40 3.98 20.41
C PRO A 546 -24.74 5.02 21.51
N GLY A 547 -26.01 5.11 21.87
CA GLY A 547 -26.54 5.92 22.97
C GLY A 547 -26.81 7.39 22.67
N THR A 548 -26.64 7.84 21.43
CA THR A 548 -26.71 9.27 21.06
C THR A 548 -28.16 9.78 20.95
N SER A 549 -28.31 11.11 20.92
CA SER A 549 -29.59 11.75 20.61
C SER A 549 -30.10 11.40 19.20
N LEU A 550 -29.19 11.22 18.24
CA LEU A 550 -29.55 10.82 16.88
C LEU A 550 -30.07 9.38 16.84
N GLU A 551 -29.48 8.45 17.59
CA GLU A 551 -30.01 7.07 17.68
C GLU A 551 -31.44 7.08 18.23
N LYS A 552 -31.65 7.75 19.36
CA LYS A 552 -32.98 7.86 20.00
C LYS A 552 -34.00 8.48 19.06
N MET A 553 -33.64 9.59 18.43
CA MET A 553 -34.50 10.29 17.48
C MET A 553 -34.85 9.43 16.26
N ALA A 554 -33.87 8.74 15.69
CA ALA A 554 -34.09 7.86 14.54
C ALA A 554 -34.99 6.68 14.89
N PHE A 555 -34.85 6.14 16.11
CA PHE A 555 -35.72 5.09 16.63
C PHE A 555 -37.16 5.60 16.83
N GLU A 556 -37.34 6.72 17.53
CA GLU A 556 -38.65 7.34 17.79
C GLU A 556 -39.39 7.72 16.49
N ARG A 557 -38.64 8.14 15.47
CA ARG A 557 -39.17 8.51 14.15
C ARG A 557 -39.22 7.36 13.15
N ASN A 558 -38.97 6.12 13.59
CA ASN A 558 -39.03 4.89 12.78
C ASN A 558 -38.22 4.97 11.48
N PHE A 559 -37.00 5.51 11.54
CA PHE A 559 -36.12 5.55 10.37
C PHE A 559 -35.92 4.14 9.81
N ARG A 560 -35.83 4.04 8.47
CA ARG A 560 -35.63 2.78 7.74
C ARG A 560 -34.52 1.92 8.34
N LYS A 561 -33.40 2.56 8.72
CA LYS A 561 -32.26 1.86 9.31
C LYS A 561 -31.41 2.76 10.18
N ILE A 562 -30.88 2.19 11.25
CA ILE A 562 -29.84 2.78 12.10
C ILE A 562 -28.59 1.91 11.98
N PHE A 563 -27.46 2.53 11.67
CA PHE A 563 -26.13 1.93 11.72
C PHE A 563 -25.36 2.52 12.88
N LEU A 564 -24.94 1.65 13.79
CA LEU A 564 -24.09 2.03 14.92
C LEU A 564 -22.62 1.89 14.52
N ALA A 565 -21.85 2.95 14.70
CA ALA A 565 -20.40 2.96 14.52
C ALA A 565 -19.68 2.44 15.77
N ASP A 566 -18.37 2.21 15.66
CA ASP A 566 -17.53 1.90 16.83
C ASP A 566 -17.20 3.20 17.59
N PRO A 567 -17.71 3.38 18.83
CA PRO A 567 -17.42 4.59 19.60
C PRO A 567 -15.92 4.75 19.89
N ASN A 568 -15.12 3.67 19.80
CA ASN A 568 -13.68 3.67 20.00
C ASN A 568 -12.87 4.15 18.79
N VAL A 569 -13.52 4.68 17.75
CA VAL A 569 -12.88 5.20 16.53
C VAL A 569 -13.15 6.68 16.37
N GLY A 570 -12.14 7.55 16.44
CA GLY A 570 -12.30 8.99 16.20
C GLY A 570 -12.88 9.31 14.81
N GLY A 571 -13.61 10.43 14.67
CA GLY A 571 -14.33 10.77 13.43
C GLY A 571 -13.43 10.80 12.18
N ARG A 572 -12.25 11.43 12.26
CA ARG A 572 -11.27 11.48 11.16
C ARG A 572 -10.62 10.13 10.81
N TYR A 573 -10.71 9.13 11.70
CA TYR A 573 -10.23 7.75 11.51
C TYR A 573 -11.38 6.78 11.14
N SER A 574 -12.55 7.31 10.75
CA SER A 574 -13.77 6.52 10.60
C SER A 574 -14.09 6.11 9.16
N ALA A 575 -13.16 6.33 8.22
CA ALA A 575 -13.36 6.05 6.79
C ALA A 575 -13.77 4.59 6.52
N LEU A 576 -13.21 3.65 7.29
CA LEU A 576 -13.51 2.22 7.18
C LEU A 576 -14.61 1.75 8.16
N THR A 577 -15.37 2.66 8.76
CA THR A 577 -16.56 2.34 9.59
C THR A 577 -17.86 2.47 8.78
N ALA A 578 -19.02 2.36 9.44
CA ALA A 578 -20.30 2.66 8.81
C ALA A 578 -20.36 4.04 8.13
N PHE A 579 -19.63 5.05 8.64
CA PHE A 579 -19.60 6.41 8.09
C PHE A 579 -19.12 6.47 6.63
N GLY A 580 -18.09 5.69 6.26
CA GLY A 580 -17.63 5.59 4.87
C GLY A 580 -18.26 4.44 4.10
N LEU A 581 -18.48 3.30 4.76
CA LEU A 581 -18.89 2.06 4.07
C LEU A 581 -20.38 2.01 3.73
N VAL A 582 -21.26 2.65 4.50
CA VAL A 582 -22.70 2.70 4.17
C VAL A 582 -22.93 3.54 2.89
N PRO A 583 -22.40 4.78 2.77
CA PRO A 583 -22.51 5.52 1.51
C PRO A 583 -21.83 4.80 0.34
N ALA A 584 -20.67 4.17 0.55
CA ALA A 584 -19.99 3.40 -0.50
C ALA A 584 -20.86 2.25 -1.03
N ALA A 585 -21.49 1.46 -0.14
CA ALA A 585 -22.40 0.39 -0.53
C ALA A 585 -23.60 0.93 -1.33
N LEU A 586 -24.19 2.04 -0.88
CA LEU A 586 -25.34 2.66 -1.55
C LEU A 586 -24.98 3.16 -2.96
N MET A 587 -23.73 3.57 -3.19
CA MET A 587 -23.20 3.91 -4.52
C MET A 587 -22.92 2.69 -5.41
N GLY A 588 -23.12 1.46 -4.92
CA GLY A 588 -22.85 0.23 -5.67
C GLY A 588 -21.36 -0.16 -5.73
N ILE A 589 -20.54 0.36 -4.82
CA ILE A 589 -19.11 0.01 -4.73
C ILE A 589 -18.95 -1.38 -4.12
N ASP A 590 -17.99 -2.16 -4.63
CA ASP A 590 -17.57 -3.42 -4.01
C ASP A 590 -16.84 -3.16 -2.68
N VAL A 591 -17.62 -3.05 -1.61
CA VAL A 591 -17.13 -2.82 -0.24
C VAL A 591 -16.26 -3.98 0.25
N GLU A 592 -16.51 -5.21 -0.23
CA GLU A 592 -15.71 -6.38 0.15
C GLU A 592 -14.31 -6.31 -0.47
N GLY A 593 -14.23 -6.01 -1.77
CA GLY A 593 -12.98 -5.68 -2.46
C GLY A 593 -12.25 -4.48 -1.84
N PHE A 594 -12.99 -3.43 -1.47
CA PHE A 594 -12.43 -2.25 -0.81
C PHE A 594 -11.78 -2.61 0.54
N LEU A 595 -12.45 -3.42 1.37
CA LEU A 595 -11.89 -3.93 2.63
C LEU A 595 -10.73 -4.91 2.43
N ASN A 596 -10.69 -5.65 1.32
CA ASN A 596 -9.53 -6.49 0.98
C ASN A 596 -8.28 -5.63 0.75
N CYS A 597 -8.38 -4.51 0.02
CA CYS A 597 -7.27 -3.58 -0.17
C CYS A 597 -6.79 -2.96 1.15
N ALA A 598 -7.71 -2.56 2.03
CA ALA A 598 -7.36 -2.08 3.37
C ALA A 598 -6.70 -3.17 4.24
N SER A 599 -7.18 -4.42 4.12
CA SER A 599 -6.62 -5.57 4.87
C SER A 599 -5.20 -5.88 4.44
N TRP A 600 -4.92 -5.82 3.14
CA TRP A 600 -3.56 -5.97 2.61
C TRP A 600 -2.64 -4.88 3.18
N MET A 601 -3.05 -3.61 3.15
CA MET A 601 -2.24 -2.54 3.75
C MET A 601 -2.05 -2.72 5.26
N ALA A 602 -3.02 -3.27 5.98
CA ALA A 602 -2.87 -3.57 7.39
C ALA A 602 -1.77 -4.61 7.66
N LEU A 603 -1.55 -5.57 6.76
CA LEU A 603 -0.42 -6.51 6.83
C LEU A 603 0.91 -5.83 6.51
N GLU A 604 0.94 -4.92 5.53
CA GLU A 604 2.13 -4.15 5.14
C GLU A 604 2.55 -3.11 6.19
N CYS A 605 1.59 -2.63 6.98
CA CYS A 605 1.82 -1.80 8.14
C CYS A 605 1.93 -2.61 9.44
N GLY A 606 1.77 -3.93 9.44
CA GLY A 606 1.55 -4.72 10.66
C GLY A 606 2.73 -4.79 11.64
N PRO A 607 2.52 -5.23 12.89
CA PRO A 607 3.57 -5.36 13.90
C PRO A 607 4.63 -6.41 13.55
N ASP A 608 4.31 -7.37 12.69
CA ASP A 608 5.23 -8.42 12.24
C ASP A 608 6.24 -7.91 11.19
N GLN A 609 6.03 -6.70 10.65
CA GLN A 609 6.98 -6.07 9.73
C GLN A 609 8.12 -5.41 10.52
N PRO A 610 9.39 -5.53 10.06
CA PRO A 610 10.47 -4.71 10.57
C PRO A 610 10.12 -3.21 10.49
N LEU A 611 10.56 -2.41 11.46
CA LEU A 611 10.16 -1.00 11.53
C LEU A 611 10.54 -0.22 10.26
N GLY A 612 11.74 -0.43 9.73
CA GLY A 612 12.19 0.20 8.49
C GLY A 612 11.49 -0.30 7.22
N ARG A 613 10.74 -1.40 7.31
CA ARG A 613 9.94 -1.99 6.23
C ARG A 613 8.45 -1.60 6.30
N ASN A 614 8.01 -1.13 7.46
CA ASN A 614 6.63 -0.78 7.73
C ASN A 614 6.24 0.53 7.02
N THR A 615 5.44 0.43 5.96
CA THR A 615 5.18 1.56 5.05
C THR A 615 4.46 2.73 5.74
N GLY A 616 3.49 2.45 6.61
CA GLY A 616 2.78 3.48 7.38
C GLY A 616 3.67 4.17 8.41
N ILE A 617 4.45 3.40 9.19
CA ILE A 617 5.35 3.98 10.20
C ILE A 617 6.44 4.82 9.52
N VAL A 618 7.10 4.30 8.48
CA VAL A 618 8.18 5.06 7.80
C VAL A 618 7.62 6.34 7.17
N LEU A 619 6.45 6.31 6.53
CA LEU A 619 5.80 7.54 6.05
C LEU A 619 5.57 8.52 7.20
N GLY A 620 5.08 8.05 8.34
CA GLY A 620 4.91 8.88 9.53
C GLY A 620 6.21 9.45 10.09
N VAL A 621 7.31 8.70 10.01
CA VAL A 621 8.65 9.19 10.35
C VAL A 621 9.07 10.33 9.42
N VAL A 622 8.83 10.19 8.10
CA VAL A 622 9.11 11.26 7.14
C VAL A 622 8.34 12.54 7.51
N LEU A 623 7.03 12.42 7.79
CA LEU A 623 6.19 13.56 8.14
C LEU A 623 6.62 14.23 9.45
N GLY A 624 6.86 13.43 10.51
CA GLY A 624 7.26 13.93 11.81
C GLY A 624 8.66 14.54 11.82
N GLU A 625 9.62 13.91 11.14
CA GLU A 625 10.98 14.44 11.05
C GLU A 625 11.05 15.66 10.13
N ALA A 626 10.25 15.74 9.06
CA ALA A 626 10.13 16.95 8.26
C ALA A 626 9.66 18.14 9.13
N PHE A 627 8.65 17.94 9.98
CA PHE A 627 8.22 18.96 10.94
C PHE A 627 9.37 19.38 11.87
N CYS A 628 10.11 18.43 12.44
CA CYS A 628 11.26 18.72 13.31
C CYS A 628 12.39 19.49 12.59
N GLN A 629 12.53 19.31 11.28
CA GLN A 629 13.51 20.02 10.44
C GLN A 629 12.97 21.34 9.86
N GLY A 630 11.85 21.86 10.39
CA GLY A 630 11.27 23.16 9.97
C GLY A 630 10.46 23.09 8.67
N ARG A 631 10.07 21.89 8.23
CA ARG A 631 9.23 21.66 7.05
C ARG A 631 7.83 21.23 7.46
N ASP A 632 7.10 22.14 8.10
CA ASP A 632 5.76 21.88 8.64
C ASP A 632 4.62 22.09 7.63
N LYS A 633 4.90 22.55 6.39
CA LYS A 633 3.89 22.72 5.34
C LYS A 633 3.85 21.51 4.41
N LEU A 634 2.90 20.60 4.62
CA LEU A 634 2.72 19.44 3.74
C LEU A 634 1.91 19.82 2.51
N THR A 635 2.55 19.87 1.35
CA THR A 635 1.92 20.24 0.08
C THR A 635 1.51 19.01 -0.72
N LEU A 636 0.22 18.90 -1.03
CA LEU A 636 -0.33 17.81 -1.81
C LEU A 636 -0.40 18.20 -3.29
N ILE A 637 0.42 17.55 -4.10
CA ILE A 637 0.26 17.51 -5.55
C ILE A 637 -0.55 16.25 -5.86
N ALA A 638 -1.58 16.33 -6.69
CA ALA A 638 -2.39 15.16 -6.98
C ALA A 638 -2.92 15.20 -8.42
N ASP A 639 -2.85 14.07 -9.10
CA ASP A 639 -3.51 13.90 -10.40
C ASP A 639 -5.04 14.03 -10.25
N PRO A 640 -5.76 14.53 -11.27
CA PRO A 640 -7.18 14.87 -11.17
C PRO A 640 -8.07 13.75 -10.60
N GLU A 641 -7.78 12.50 -10.95
CA GLU A 641 -8.51 11.30 -10.58
C GLU A 641 -8.42 10.97 -9.08
N VAL A 642 -7.35 11.42 -8.43
CA VAL A 642 -7.06 11.13 -7.01
C VAL A 642 -6.93 12.39 -6.16
N ALA A 643 -7.03 13.56 -6.77
CA ALA A 643 -7.06 14.86 -6.11
C ALA A 643 -8.08 14.96 -4.96
N PRO A 644 -9.31 14.40 -5.06
CA PRO A 644 -10.28 14.43 -3.96
C PRO A 644 -9.73 13.88 -2.64
N PHE A 645 -8.81 12.90 -2.69
CA PHE A 645 -8.22 12.29 -1.50
C PHE A 645 -7.55 13.32 -0.57
N GLY A 646 -7.00 14.40 -1.14
CA GLY A 646 -6.36 15.46 -0.37
C GLY A 646 -7.28 16.20 0.59
N ALA A 647 -8.60 16.25 0.33
CA ALA A 647 -9.56 16.87 1.25
C ALA A 647 -9.74 16.06 2.55
N TRP A 648 -9.68 14.73 2.47
CA TRP A 648 -9.70 13.88 3.66
C TRP A 648 -8.36 13.94 4.41
N LEU A 649 -7.22 13.93 3.68
CA LEU A 649 -5.90 14.11 4.28
C LEU A 649 -5.78 15.44 5.03
N GLU A 650 -6.35 16.52 4.50
CA GLU A 650 -6.39 17.82 5.18
C GLU A 650 -7.01 17.70 6.58
N GLN A 651 -8.19 17.07 6.70
CA GLN A 651 -8.81 16.84 8.00
C GLN A 651 -7.95 15.95 8.88
N LEU A 652 -7.52 14.79 8.36
CA LEU A 652 -6.77 13.82 9.15
C LEU A 652 -5.51 14.45 9.76
N ILE A 653 -4.77 15.22 8.97
CA ILE A 653 -3.50 15.81 9.36
C ILE A 653 -3.69 17.01 10.29
N ALA A 654 -4.56 17.96 9.92
CA ALA A 654 -4.75 19.18 10.67
C ALA A 654 -5.34 18.91 12.06
N GLU A 655 -6.38 18.07 12.15
CA GLU A 655 -7.00 17.76 13.45
C GLU A 655 -6.13 16.86 14.34
N SER A 656 -5.33 15.97 13.75
CA SER A 656 -4.47 15.08 14.54
C SER A 656 -3.25 15.85 15.08
N SER A 657 -2.62 16.70 14.28
CA SER A 657 -1.36 17.34 14.64
C SER A 657 -1.48 18.76 15.19
N GLY A 658 -2.53 19.50 14.81
CA GLY A 658 -2.69 20.94 15.06
C GLY A 658 -3.15 21.30 16.47
N LYS A 659 -2.27 21.18 17.47
CA LYS A 659 -2.57 21.47 18.88
C LYS A 659 -1.30 21.81 19.67
N GLN A 660 -1.48 22.47 20.82
CA GLN A 660 -0.40 22.82 21.74
C GLN A 660 0.72 23.66 21.07
N GLY A 661 0.35 24.55 20.14
CA GLY A 661 1.30 25.38 19.40
C GLY A 661 2.12 24.63 18.35
N LYS A 662 1.75 23.38 18.02
CA LYS A 662 2.41 22.52 17.02
C LYS A 662 1.41 22.07 15.96
N GLY A 663 1.89 21.59 14.83
CA GLY A 663 1.05 20.95 13.82
C GLY A 663 1.61 21.04 12.42
N ILE A 664 1.30 20.05 11.61
CA ILE A 664 1.57 20.06 10.18
C ILE A 664 0.44 20.84 9.51
N VAL A 665 0.78 21.79 8.64
CA VAL A 665 -0.18 22.56 7.84
C VAL A 665 -0.39 21.83 6.50
N PRO A 666 -1.53 21.14 6.30
CA PRO A 666 -1.83 20.50 5.02
C PRO A 666 -2.25 21.55 3.98
N ILE A 667 -1.58 21.53 2.83
CA ILE A 667 -1.84 22.43 1.69
C ILE A 667 -2.46 21.60 0.57
N HIS A 668 -3.79 21.50 0.61
CA HIS A 668 -4.58 20.81 -0.41
C HIS A 668 -5.02 21.76 -1.54
N GLY A 669 -4.98 21.28 -2.79
CA GLY A 669 -5.56 21.98 -3.95
C GLY A 669 -4.78 23.20 -4.44
N GLU A 670 -3.52 23.38 -4.01
CA GLU A 670 -2.68 24.47 -4.53
C GLU A 670 -2.18 24.11 -5.93
N PRO A 671 -2.35 24.96 -6.96
CA PRO A 671 -1.87 24.65 -8.30
C PRO A 671 -0.33 24.46 -8.29
N PRO A 672 0.22 23.33 -8.77
CA PRO A 672 1.66 23.12 -8.78
C PRO A 672 2.40 24.19 -9.57
N ALA A 673 3.48 24.74 -9.01
CA ALA A 673 4.23 25.87 -9.55
C ALA A 673 5.72 25.54 -9.73
N THR A 674 6.49 26.52 -10.23
CA THR A 674 7.94 26.40 -10.34
C THR A 674 8.61 26.51 -8.95
N PRO A 675 9.79 25.90 -8.75
CA PRO A 675 10.42 25.84 -7.42
C PRO A 675 10.71 27.19 -6.75
N ASP A 676 10.94 28.24 -7.53
CA ASP A 676 11.25 29.61 -7.06
C ASP A 676 10.08 30.31 -6.37
N LEU A 677 8.85 29.81 -6.56
CA LEU A 677 7.61 30.29 -5.95
C LEU A 677 7.26 29.59 -4.64
N TYR A 678 8.13 28.71 -4.14
CA TYR A 678 7.93 27.97 -2.90
C TYR A 678 8.96 28.35 -1.83
N GLY A 679 8.52 28.34 -0.57
CA GLY A 679 9.40 28.37 0.59
C GLY A 679 10.16 27.04 0.79
N ASN A 680 11.18 27.08 1.65
CA ASN A 680 11.97 25.90 2.04
C ASN A 680 11.36 25.12 3.22
N ASP A 681 10.20 25.56 3.71
CA ASP A 681 9.39 25.01 4.80
C ASP A 681 8.40 23.92 4.34
N ARG A 682 8.52 23.46 3.09
CA ARG A 682 7.60 22.50 2.49
C ARG A 682 8.15 21.07 2.46
N LEU A 683 7.24 20.13 2.69
CA LEU A 683 7.34 18.74 2.28
C LEU A 683 6.27 18.50 1.21
N PHE A 684 6.62 17.87 0.08
CA PHE A 684 5.64 17.57 -0.96
C PHE A 684 5.32 16.08 -0.99
N ILE A 685 4.04 15.76 -1.15
CA ILE A 685 3.57 14.42 -1.51
C ILE A 685 2.78 14.52 -2.81
N TYR A 686 3.17 13.71 -3.77
CA TYR A 686 2.50 13.58 -5.05
C TYR A 686 1.67 12.31 -5.11
N LEU A 687 0.35 12.46 -5.10
CA LEU A 687 -0.61 11.37 -5.33
C LEU A 687 -0.75 11.17 -6.85
N ARG A 688 -0.09 10.16 -7.38
CA ARG A 688 0.05 9.92 -8.81
C ARG A 688 -0.88 8.80 -9.29
N ARG A 689 -1.51 9.02 -10.44
CA ARG A 689 -2.24 8.00 -11.20
C ARG A 689 -1.99 8.12 -12.70
N SER A 690 -2.21 9.31 -13.25
CA SER A 690 -2.05 9.62 -14.68
C SER A 690 -0.68 10.20 -15.02
N ALA A 691 0.19 10.39 -14.04
CA ALA A 691 1.51 11.01 -14.17
C ALA A 691 1.47 12.45 -14.72
N LYS A 692 0.39 13.20 -14.46
CA LYS A 692 0.17 14.54 -15.06
C LYS A 692 1.21 15.56 -14.61
N PHE A 693 1.74 15.40 -13.39
CA PHE A 693 2.66 16.34 -12.77
C PHE A 693 4.10 15.84 -12.63
N ASP A 694 4.47 14.72 -13.28
CA ASP A 694 5.81 14.12 -13.16
C ASP A 694 6.94 15.10 -13.49
N GLU A 695 6.81 15.90 -14.56
CA GLU A 695 7.83 16.89 -14.92
C GLU A 695 7.98 18.00 -13.87
N LYS A 696 6.87 18.46 -13.27
CA LYS A 696 6.93 19.45 -12.18
C LYS A 696 7.59 18.86 -10.93
N VAL A 697 7.27 17.61 -10.60
CA VAL A 697 7.89 16.88 -9.49
C VAL A 697 9.39 16.70 -9.70
N LYS A 698 9.83 16.36 -10.92
CA LYS A 698 11.26 16.30 -11.27
C LYS A 698 11.96 17.65 -11.06
N LEU A 699 11.34 18.75 -11.48
CA LEU A 699 11.90 20.10 -11.28
C LEU A 699 12.01 20.47 -9.80
N LEU A 700 11.01 20.14 -8.97
CA LEU A 700 11.06 20.36 -7.53
C LEU A 700 12.17 19.55 -6.86
N ARG A 701 12.31 18.27 -7.19
CA ARG A 701 13.41 17.42 -6.69
C ARG A 701 14.78 17.96 -7.10
N LYS A 702 14.93 18.38 -8.35
CA LYS A 702 16.17 19.00 -8.86
C LYS A 702 16.52 20.30 -8.11
N ALA A 703 15.51 21.04 -7.66
CA ALA A 703 15.69 22.24 -6.84
C ALA A 703 15.95 21.92 -5.35
N GLY A 704 16.05 20.65 -4.96
CA GLY A 704 16.34 20.21 -3.60
C GLY A 704 15.13 20.13 -2.66
N GLN A 705 13.91 20.29 -3.18
CA GLN A 705 12.71 20.08 -2.37
C GLN A 705 12.48 18.57 -2.15
N PRO A 706 12.11 18.13 -0.93
CA PRO A 706 11.69 16.75 -0.69
C PRO A 706 10.30 16.55 -1.30
N VAL A 707 10.21 15.61 -2.25
CA VAL A 707 8.97 15.28 -2.96
C VAL A 707 8.82 13.78 -3.03
N LEU A 708 7.92 13.23 -2.23
CA LEU A 708 7.58 11.81 -2.22
C LEU A 708 6.51 11.54 -3.27
N THR A 709 6.59 10.40 -3.96
CA THR A 709 5.53 9.95 -4.88
C THR A 709 4.80 8.75 -4.31
N GLN A 710 3.46 8.79 -4.34
CA GLN A 710 2.58 7.70 -3.96
C GLN A 710 1.68 7.36 -5.14
N ASP A 711 1.85 6.15 -5.67
CA ASP A 711 1.01 5.64 -6.76
C ASP A 711 -0.32 5.11 -6.20
N ILE A 712 -1.44 5.59 -6.75
CA ILE A 712 -2.79 5.11 -6.47
C ILE A 712 -3.39 4.64 -7.80
N GLU A 713 -3.14 3.38 -8.13
CA GLU A 713 -3.39 2.84 -9.47
C GLU A 713 -4.89 2.62 -9.73
N GLU A 714 -5.62 2.11 -8.73
CA GLU A 714 -7.02 1.71 -8.86
C GLU A 714 -7.94 2.44 -7.85
N ASN A 715 -9.24 2.49 -8.17
CA ASN A 715 -10.23 3.12 -7.29
C ASN A 715 -10.32 2.39 -5.95
N LEU A 716 -10.30 1.05 -5.96
CA LEU A 716 -10.37 0.24 -4.74
C LEU A 716 -9.12 0.42 -3.86
N THR A 717 -7.95 0.68 -4.46
CA THR A 717 -6.71 0.88 -3.70
C THR A 717 -6.69 2.16 -2.85
N SER A 718 -7.65 3.08 -3.03
CA SER A 718 -7.79 4.22 -2.09
C SER A 718 -8.10 3.76 -0.66
N ALA A 719 -8.67 2.56 -0.48
CA ALA A 719 -8.88 1.94 0.84
C ALA A 719 -7.57 1.69 1.59
N ALA A 720 -6.54 1.24 0.86
CA ALA A 720 -5.20 1.03 1.40
C ALA A 720 -4.60 2.35 1.88
N GLU A 721 -4.78 3.43 1.10
CA GLU A 721 -4.29 4.75 1.46
C GLU A 721 -4.93 5.31 2.72
N PHE A 722 -6.25 5.14 2.92
CA PHE A 722 -6.91 5.54 4.17
C PHE A 722 -6.19 4.94 5.38
N TYR A 723 -5.98 3.62 5.37
CA TYR A 723 -5.31 2.92 6.49
C TYR A 723 -3.83 3.32 6.65
N LYS A 724 -3.08 3.41 5.55
CA LYS A 724 -1.65 3.79 5.57
C LYS A 724 -1.46 5.17 6.21
N TRP A 725 -2.30 6.13 5.83
CA TRP A 725 -2.21 7.50 6.31
C TRP A 725 -2.63 7.65 7.78
N GLU A 726 -3.59 6.86 8.26
CA GLU A 726 -3.95 6.80 9.68
C GLU A 726 -2.75 6.34 10.54
N ILE A 727 -2.00 5.32 10.10
CA ILE A 727 -0.74 4.91 10.76
C ILE A 727 0.32 6.01 10.69
N ALA A 728 0.47 6.63 9.51
CA ALA A 728 1.48 7.64 9.27
C ALA A 728 1.29 8.87 10.17
N ILE A 729 0.08 9.43 10.22
CA ILE A 729 -0.17 10.63 11.03
C ILE A 729 -0.06 10.33 12.53
N ALA A 730 -0.52 9.16 12.99
CA ALA A 730 -0.37 8.76 14.39
C ALA A 730 1.11 8.63 14.76
N THR A 731 1.94 8.07 13.88
CA THR A 731 3.39 8.01 14.06
C THR A 731 4.03 9.40 14.06
N ALA A 732 3.66 10.26 13.12
CA ALA A 732 4.16 11.64 13.04
C ALA A 732 3.84 12.43 14.32
N CYS A 733 2.61 12.32 14.84
CA CYS A 733 2.21 12.97 16.08
C CYS A 733 2.98 12.48 17.31
N SER A 734 3.42 11.22 17.35
CA SER A 734 4.31 10.74 18.42
C SER A 734 5.66 11.44 18.37
N ILE A 735 6.23 11.65 17.18
CA ILE A 735 7.50 12.38 16.99
C ILE A 735 7.35 13.87 17.32
N ILE A 736 6.24 14.49 16.90
CA ILE A 736 5.91 15.89 17.20
C ILE A 736 5.63 16.09 18.70
N GLY A 737 5.17 15.05 19.38
CA GLY A 737 4.79 15.05 20.79
C GLY A 737 3.44 15.72 21.01
N VAL A 738 2.41 15.24 20.32
CA VAL A 738 1.00 15.62 20.48
C VAL A 738 0.09 14.39 20.42
N ASN A 739 -1.08 14.47 21.05
CA ASN A 739 -2.10 13.42 20.98
C ASN A 739 -2.84 13.46 19.63
N PRO A 740 -2.76 12.44 18.76
CA PRO A 740 -3.43 12.46 17.47
C PRO A 740 -4.94 12.21 17.53
N PHE A 741 -5.49 11.88 18.70
CA PHE A 741 -6.86 11.37 18.85
C PHE A 741 -7.84 12.33 19.53
N ASP A 742 -7.36 13.43 20.12
CA ASP A 742 -8.17 14.49 20.73
C ASP A 742 -8.39 15.68 19.78
N GLN A 743 -9.19 16.66 20.22
CA GLN A 743 -9.48 17.91 19.49
C GLN A 743 -9.99 19.02 20.43
N PRO A 744 -9.13 19.55 21.33
CA PRO A 744 -9.58 20.46 22.37
C PRO A 744 -10.00 21.85 21.86
N ASP A 745 -9.43 22.33 20.75
CA ASP A 745 -9.51 23.74 20.35
C ASP A 745 -10.74 24.08 19.48
N VAL A 746 -11.46 23.07 18.99
CA VAL A 746 -12.70 23.29 18.22
C VAL A 746 -13.90 23.64 19.10
N GLN A 747 -13.84 23.36 20.40
CA GLN A 747 -14.97 23.57 21.30
C GLN A 747 -15.21 25.06 21.59
N ASP A 748 -14.16 25.89 21.64
CA ASP A 748 -14.29 27.33 21.88
C ASP A 748 -15.11 28.02 20.78
N SER A 749 -14.77 27.74 19.51
CA SER A 749 -15.52 28.25 18.36
C SER A 749 -17.00 27.85 18.42
N LYS A 750 -17.31 26.59 18.78
CA LYS A 750 -18.70 26.14 18.96
C LYS A 750 -19.43 26.93 20.04
N ASN A 751 -18.79 27.13 21.19
CA ASN A 751 -19.38 27.87 22.30
C ASN A 751 -19.66 29.33 21.91
N ARG A 752 -18.73 29.98 21.20
CA ARG A 752 -18.91 31.35 20.70
C ARG A 752 -20.02 31.43 19.67
N THR A 753 -20.09 30.50 18.71
CA THR A 753 -21.20 30.41 17.76
C THR A 753 -22.54 30.28 18.47
N VAL A 754 -22.66 29.40 19.46
CA VAL A 754 -23.89 29.26 20.27
C VAL A 754 -24.27 30.57 20.95
N ALA A 755 -23.30 31.30 21.52
CA ALA A 755 -23.55 32.61 22.11
C ALA A 755 -24.04 33.64 21.08
N LYS A 756 -23.44 33.69 19.87
CA LYS A 756 -23.88 34.58 18.78
C LYS A 756 -25.29 34.27 18.34
N ILE A 757 -25.61 32.99 18.14
CA ILE A 757 -26.95 32.53 17.76
C ILE A 757 -27.97 32.92 18.84
N SER A 758 -27.66 32.69 20.11
CA SER A 758 -28.55 33.01 21.22
C SER A 758 -28.83 34.52 21.32
N HIS A 759 -27.81 35.35 21.06
CA HIS A 759 -27.97 36.80 20.96
C HIS A 759 -28.89 37.18 19.79
N TYR A 760 -28.67 36.60 18.61
CA TYR A 760 -29.50 36.87 17.44
C TYR A 760 -30.96 36.47 17.65
N GLN A 761 -31.22 35.31 18.25
CA GLN A 761 -32.59 34.86 18.54
C GLN A 761 -33.35 35.77 19.51
N THR A 762 -32.64 36.59 20.29
CA THR A 762 -33.23 37.51 21.27
C THR A 762 -33.30 38.96 20.78
N HIS A 763 -32.32 39.42 19.99
CA HIS A 763 -32.18 40.81 19.57
C HIS A 763 -32.38 41.03 18.06
N HIS A 764 -32.44 39.95 17.27
CA HIS A 764 -32.51 39.95 15.80
C HIS A 764 -31.35 40.68 15.10
N GLU A 765 -30.22 40.84 15.79
CA GLU A 765 -28.98 41.42 15.26
C GLU A 765 -27.76 40.75 15.88
N TYR A 766 -26.62 40.81 15.18
CA TYR A 766 -25.32 40.37 15.69
C TYR A 766 -24.51 41.57 16.23
N PRO A 767 -23.76 41.39 17.33
CA PRO A 767 -22.87 42.42 17.83
C PRO A 767 -21.61 42.47 16.96
N GLU A 768 -21.57 43.41 16.01
CA GLU A 768 -20.45 43.63 15.10
C GLU A 768 -19.73 44.95 15.34
N SER A 769 -18.43 44.98 15.03
CA SER A 769 -17.63 46.21 15.03
C SER A 769 -17.93 47.03 13.76
N LYS A 770 -17.52 48.31 13.75
CA LYS A 770 -17.63 49.12 12.53
C LYS A 770 -16.50 48.73 11.55
N PRO A 771 -16.79 48.70 10.23
CA PRO A 771 -15.76 48.46 9.23
C PRO A 771 -14.73 49.59 9.25
N VAL A 772 -13.46 49.23 9.08
CA VAL A 772 -12.35 50.19 8.99
C VAL A 772 -12.24 50.80 7.59
N LEU A 773 -12.72 50.10 6.57
CA LEU A 773 -12.80 50.56 5.19
C LEU A 773 -14.07 50.00 4.55
N VAL A 774 -14.76 50.83 3.76
CA VAL A 774 -15.91 50.44 2.94
C VAL A 774 -15.66 50.95 1.52
N GLU A 775 -15.60 50.03 0.56
CA GLU A 775 -15.30 50.36 -0.84
C GLU A 775 -16.10 49.45 -1.79
N ASP A 776 -16.97 50.02 -2.62
CA ASP A 776 -17.81 49.30 -3.59
C ASP A 776 -18.59 48.09 -3.04
N GLY A 777 -19.13 48.20 -1.82
CA GLY A 777 -19.88 47.12 -1.16
C GLY A 777 -18.99 46.02 -0.56
N ILE A 778 -17.69 46.27 -0.46
CA ILE A 778 -16.71 45.44 0.26
C ILE A 778 -16.36 46.15 1.56
N TYR A 779 -16.50 45.43 2.67
CA TYR A 779 -16.30 45.93 4.02
C TYR A 779 -15.09 45.22 4.64
N LEU A 780 -14.13 45.97 5.15
CA LEU A 780 -12.95 45.41 5.82
C LEU A 780 -13.04 45.64 7.31
N TYR A 781 -12.66 44.62 8.07
CA TYR A 781 -12.53 44.63 9.52
C TYR A 781 -11.17 44.05 9.91
N GLY A 782 -10.56 44.62 10.96
CA GLY A 782 -9.31 44.11 11.53
C GLY A 782 -8.52 45.20 12.23
N LYS A 783 -7.21 44.98 12.42
CA LYS A 783 -6.29 45.88 13.13
C LYS A 783 -5.13 46.32 12.23
N ASN A 784 -4.43 47.40 12.61
CA ASN A 784 -3.18 47.88 11.98
C ASN A 784 -3.28 48.42 10.53
N PHE A 785 -4.44 48.98 10.18
CA PHE A 785 -4.69 49.66 8.90
C PHE A 785 -3.99 51.01 8.81
N VAL A 786 -3.74 51.49 7.59
CA VAL A 786 -3.19 52.83 7.33
C VAL A 786 -4.30 53.76 6.86
N ASP A 787 -4.55 54.84 7.60
CA ASP A 787 -5.61 55.80 7.25
C ASP A 787 -5.42 56.38 5.84
N GLY A 788 -6.51 56.47 5.09
CA GLY A 788 -6.53 57.04 3.74
C GLY A 788 -6.06 56.14 2.60
N MET A 789 -5.66 54.89 2.88
CA MET A 789 -5.23 53.93 1.85
C MET A 789 -6.36 52.99 1.41
N ASP A 790 -6.34 52.64 0.13
CA ASP A 790 -7.37 51.84 -0.55
C ASP A 790 -7.36 50.34 -0.22
N LEU A 791 -8.40 49.63 -0.65
CA LEU A 791 -8.54 48.19 -0.42
C LEU A 791 -7.30 47.38 -0.83
N PRO A 792 -6.75 47.53 -2.06
CA PRO A 792 -5.55 46.80 -2.49
C PRO A 792 -4.34 47.00 -1.59
N TYR A 793 -4.08 48.25 -1.15
CA TYR A 793 -2.98 48.53 -0.25
C TYR A 793 -3.15 47.83 1.10
N GLN A 794 -4.34 47.87 1.71
CA GLN A 794 -4.56 47.27 3.03
C GLN A 794 -4.40 45.74 2.99
N VAL A 795 -4.98 45.09 1.98
CA VAL A 795 -4.86 43.63 1.78
C VAL A 795 -3.41 43.25 1.48
N GLY A 796 -2.74 44.00 0.60
CA GLY A 796 -1.32 43.82 0.28
C GLY A 796 -0.43 43.93 1.52
N LYS A 797 -0.60 44.99 2.31
CA LYS A 797 0.13 45.18 3.57
C LYS A 797 -0.13 44.05 4.56
N PHE A 798 -1.36 43.55 4.66
CA PHE A 798 -1.67 42.42 5.53
C PHE A 798 -0.93 41.15 5.10
N ILE A 799 -0.96 40.76 3.82
CA ILE A 799 -0.28 39.54 3.37
C ILE A 799 1.25 39.68 3.39
N GLU A 800 1.77 40.88 3.13
CA GLU A 800 3.21 41.18 3.18
C GLU A 800 3.74 41.29 4.63
N SER A 801 2.85 41.28 5.64
CA SER A 801 3.26 41.17 7.04
C SER A 801 3.67 39.74 7.46
N GLY A 802 3.50 38.76 6.56
CA GLY A 802 3.94 37.38 6.80
C GLY A 802 5.44 37.21 6.62
N GLU A 803 6.04 36.37 7.46
CA GLU A 803 7.47 36.05 7.48
C GLU A 803 7.73 34.64 6.90
N PRO A 804 8.96 34.32 6.44
CA PRO A 804 9.29 32.95 6.03
C PRO A 804 8.92 31.90 7.10
N GLY A 805 8.15 30.87 6.72
CA GLY A 805 7.61 29.86 7.63
C GLY A 805 6.17 30.12 8.08
N ASP A 806 5.63 31.31 7.82
CA ASP A 806 4.20 31.59 7.93
C ASP A 806 3.39 30.90 6.83
N TYR A 807 2.07 30.83 7.03
CA TYR A 807 1.10 30.47 6.00
C TYR A 807 -0.08 31.44 6.00
N VAL A 808 -0.77 31.53 4.86
CA VAL A 808 -2.01 32.30 4.71
C VAL A 808 -3.18 31.32 4.59
N ALA A 809 -4.23 31.51 5.39
CA ALA A 809 -5.46 30.74 5.31
C ALA A 809 -6.59 31.60 4.77
N ILE A 810 -7.17 31.18 3.65
CA ILE A 810 -8.39 31.79 3.09
C ILE A 810 -9.58 31.00 3.61
N ASN A 811 -10.29 31.55 4.57
CA ASN A 811 -11.48 30.97 5.20
C ASN A 811 -12.72 31.63 4.60
N ALA A 812 -13.34 30.98 3.61
CA ALA A 812 -14.45 31.53 2.83
C ALA A 812 -15.80 30.95 3.28
N TYR A 813 -16.59 31.75 3.99
CA TYR A 813 -18.02 31.53 4.22
C TYR A 813 -18.80 32.01 2.99
N LEU A 814 -18.67 31.23 1.93
CA LEU A 814 -19.25 31.46 0.60
C LEU A 814 -19.71 30.13 0.02
N SER A 815 -20.71 30.17 -0.87
CA SER A 815 -21.18 28.97 -1.56
C SER A 815 -20.08 28.24 -2.34
N ARG A 816 -19.76 27.00 -1.93
CA ARG A 816 -18.80 26.13 -2.64
C ARG A 816 -19.34 25.76 -4.02
N ASN A 817 -18.68 26.25 -5.06
CA ASN A 817 -18.96 25.93 -6.47
C ASN A 817 -17.74 26.27 -7.33
N LYS A 818 -17.70 25.75 -8.57
CA LYS A 818 -16.56 25.92 -9.49
C LYS A 818 -16.18 27.39 -9.75
N LYS A 819 -17.14 28.32 -9.78
CA LYS A 819 -16.87 29.74 -10.04
C LYS A 819 -16.16 30.37 -8.85
N VAL A 820 -16.69 30.18 -7.64
CA VAL A 820 -16.09 30.69 -6.40
C VAL A 820 -14.73 30.03 -6.15
N GLU A 821 -14.62 28.72 -6.33
CA GLU A 821 -13.36 27.98 -6.25
C GLU A 821 -12.30 28.56 -7.20
N ALA A 822 -12.63 28.79 -8.47
CA ALA A 822 -11.71 29.37 -9.43
C ALA A 822 -11.22 30.76 -9.00
N SER A 823 -12.11 31.59 -8.45
CA SER A 823 -11.76 32.92 -7.94
C SER A 823 -10.83 32.82 -6.73
N LEU A 824 -11.15 31.98 -5.74
CA LEU A 824 -10.27 31.77 -4.57
C LEU A 824 -8.90 31.18 -4.98
N GLN A 825 -8.84 30.37 -6.04
CA GLN A 825 -7.57 29.87 -6.58
C GLN A 825 -6.71 30.96 -7.24
N LYS A 826 -7.33 31.96 -7.89
CA LYS A 826 -6.61 33.16 -8.36
C LYS A 826 -6.01 33.93 -7.20
N LEU A 827 -6.81 34.19 -6.16
CA LEU A 827 -6.36 34.87 -4.94
C LEU A 827 -5.21 34.10 -4.27
N ARG A 828 -5.36 32.79 -4.09
CA ARG A 828 -4.33 31.89 -3.56
C ARG A 828 -3.03 31.95 -4.35
N THR A 829 -3.13 31.88 -5.68
CA THR A 829 -1.95 31.90 -6.56
C THR A 829 -1.22 33.23 -6.47
N TRP A 830 -1.95 34.35 -6.43
CA TRP A 830 -1.36 35.67 -6.26
C TRP A 830 -0.65 35.82 -4.91
N ILE A 831 -1.28 35.41 -3.81
CA ILE A 831 -0.66 35.45 -2.48
C ILE A 831 0.66 34.70 -2.50
N ARG A 832 0.67 33.45 -2.98
CA ARG A 832 1.91 32.67 -3.09
C ARG A 832 2.94 33.34 -4.00
N SER A 833 2.55 33.87 -5.15
CA SER A 833 3.49 34.53 -6.05
C SER A 833 4.13 35.78 -5.43
N LYS A 834 3.37 36.52 -4.60
CA LYS A 834 3.85 37.71 -3.88
C LYS A 834 4.74 37.37 -2.69
N THR A 835 4.38 36.35 -1.91
CA THR A 835 4.98 36.13 -0.57
C THR A 835 5.78 34.84 -0.46
N LYS A 836 5.61 33.90 -1.39
CA LYS A 836 6.07 32.50 -1.35
C LYS A 836 5.51 31.66 -0.21
N LEU A 837 4.61 32.23 0.61
CA LEU A 837 4.00 31.55 1.74
C LEU A 837 3.06 30.45 1.27
N ALA A 838 2.99 29.39 2.07
CA ALA A 838 1.97 28.37 1.89
C ALA A 838 0.58 28.99 2.06
N THR A 839 -0.34 28.69 1.13
CA THR A 839 -1.70 29.24 1.21
C THR A 839 -2.72 28.10 1.23
N THR A 840 -3.63 28.10 2.20
CA THR A 840 -4.77 27.17 2.28
C THR A 840 -6.07 27.85 1.85
N VAL A 841 -7.06 27.07 1.41
CA VAL A 841 -8.39 27.55 1.06
C VAL A 841 -9.41 26.60 1.69
N GLY A 842 -10.23 27.11 2.60
CA GLY A 842 -11.29 26.36 3.27
C GLY A 842 -12.65 27.02 3.06
N PHE A 843 -13.68 26.21 2.82
CA PHE A 843 -15.07 26.68 2.77
C PHE A 843 -15.73 26.53 4.14
N GLY A 844 -16.36 27.59 4.64
CA GLY A 844 -17.10 27.61 5.89
C GLY A 844 -18.48 26.96 5.76
N PRO A 845 -19.04 26.41 6.85
CA PRO A 845 -18.38 26.04 8.09
C PRO A 845 -17.56 24.73 8.00
N ARG A 846 -17.47 24.09 6.83
CA ARG A 846 -16.78 22.79 6.63
C ARG A 846 -15.36 22.77 7.20
N PHE A 847 -14.55 23.79 6.96
CA PHE A 847 -13.17 23.83 7.45
C PHE A 847 -13.07 23.87 8.98
N LEU A 848 -14.12 24.26 9.71
CA LEU A 848 -14.16 24.19 11.17
C LEU A 848 -14.03 22.75 11.68
N HIS A 849 -14.44 21.79 10.85
CA HIS A 849 -14.31 20.34 11.05
C HIS A 849 -13.21 19.73 10.18
N SER A 850 -12.20 20.53 9.79
CA SER A 850 -10.92 20.08 9.24
C SER A 850 -9.76 20.90 9.83
N THR A 851 -9.41 22.02 9.21
CA THR A 851 -8.28 22.86 9.61
C THR A 851 -8.56 23.75 10.81
N GLY A 852 -9.82 23.88 11.24
CA GLY A 852 -10.23 24.70 12.38
C GLY A 852 -9.47 24.38 13.68
N GLN A 853 -9.19 23.10 13.94
CA GLN A 853 -8.37 22.66 15.07
C GLN A 853 -6.94 23.24 14.97
N LEU A 854 -6.30 23.11 13.81
CA LEU A 854 -4.96 23.65 13.55
C LEU A 854 -4.92 25.19 13.60
N HIS A 855 -5.93 25.87 13.05
CA HIS A 855 -5.98 27.33 13.02
C HIS A 855 -5.98 27.94 14.42
N LYS A 856 -6.58 27.26 15.40
CA LYS A 856 -6.67 27.72 16.80
C LYS A 856 -5.60 27.10 17.70
N GLY A 857 -5.35 25.80 17.58
CA GLY A 857 -4.42 25.05 18.43
C GLY A 857 -2.98 24.96 17.92
N GLY A 858 -2.74 25.21 16.62
CA GLY A 858 -1.42 25.11 15.99
C GLY A 858 -0.47 26.27 16.31
N ALA A 859 0.72 26.26 15.68
CA ALA A 859 1.71 27.33 15.83
C ALA A 859 1.13 28.71 15.45
N ASN A 860 1.58 29.80 16.09
CA ASN A 860 1.12 31.16 15.77
C ASN A 860 1.83 31.77 14.55
N ASN A 861 1.77 31.03 13.43
CA ASN A 861 2.39 31.38 12.15
C ASN A 861 1.36 31.47 11.00
N GLY A 862 0.07 31.66 11.33
CA GLY A 862 -1.01 31.82 10.37
C GLY A 862 -1.44 33.28 10.19
N LEU A 863 -1.74 33.67 8.96
CA LEU A 863 -2.47 34.88 8.58
C LEU A 863 -3.82 34.48 7.99
N PHE A 864 -4.92 34.98 8.55
CA PHE A 864 -6.27 34.53 8.21
C PHE A 864 -7.03 35.59 7.44
N LEU A 865 -7.39 35.27 6.19
CA LEU A 865 -8.35 36.01 5.38
C LEU A 865 -9.72 35.37 5.58
N VAL A 866 -10.57 35.97 6.41
CA VAL A 866 -11.95 35.50 6.61
C VAL A 866 -12.84 36.24 5.63
N ILE A 867 -13.44 35.53 4.68
CA ILE A 867 -14.32 36.12 3.66
C ILE A 867 -15.75 35.67 3.94
N THR A 868 -16.66 36.62 4.08
CA THR A 868 -18.10 36.39 4.34
C THR A 868 -18.93 37.13 3.30
N SER A 869 -20.18 36.74 3.11
CA SER A 869 -21.11 37.48 2.26
C SER A 869 -22.56 37.31 2.68
N ASP A 870 -23.37 38.34 2.45
CA ASP A 870 -24.82 38.22 2.56
C ASP A 870 -25.36 37.23 1.51
N PRO A 871 -26.29 36.33 1.89
CA PRO A 871 -26.87 35.38 0.94
C PRO A 871 -27.78 36.11 -0.06
N VAL A 872 -27.68 35.75 -1.35
CA VAL A 872 -28.61 36.24 -2.39
C VAL A 872 -30.05 35.79 -2.11
N GLN A 873 -30.20 34.56 -1.62
CA GLN A 873 -31.45 33.98 -1.18
C GLN A 873 -31.19 33.22 0.12
N ASP A 874 -31.92 33.59 1.17
CA ASP A 874 -31.88 32.90 2.45
C ASP A 874 -33.04 31.90 2.60
N VAL A 875 -32.89 30.97 3.55
CA VAL A 875 -33.84 29.87 3.80
C VAL A 875 -34.01 29.66 5.30
N GLU A 876 -35.26 29.70 5.76
CA GLU A 876 -35.61 29.42 7.15
C GLU A 876 -35.31 27.97 7.55
N ILE A 877 -34.84 27.78 8.77
CA ILE A 877 -34.65 26.48 9.42
C ILE A 877 -35.91 26.20 10.25
N PRO A 878 -36.70 25.16 9.90
CA PRO A 878 -37.91 24.84 10.65
C PRO A 878 -37.65 24.68 12.14
N GLN A 879 -38.50 25.33 12.95
CA GLN A 879 -38.54 25.26 14.41
C GLN A 879 -37.33 25.88 15.15
N GLN A 880 -36.45 26.64 14.48
CA GLN A 880 -35.26 27.22 15.13
C GLN A 880 -35.26 28.75 15.23
N ASN A 881 -36.26 29.47 14.68
CA ASN A 881 -36.29 30.93 14.58
C ASN A 881 -34.98 31.51 14.01
N LEU A 882 -34.42 30.81 13.03
CA LEU A 882 -33.16 31.09 12.36
C LEU A 882 -33.30 30.70 10.90
N SER A 883 -32.55 31.38 10.07
CA SER A 883 -32.27 30.98 8.70
C SER A 883 -30.90 30.31 8.58
N PHE A 884 -30.65 29.65 7.46
CA PHE A 884 -29.33 29.11 7.14
C PHE A 884 -28.27 30.21 7.01
N GLY A 885 -28.62 31.38 6.47
CA GLY A 885 -27.70 32.52 6.32
C GLY A 885 -27.33 33.13 7.66
N THR A 886 -28.30 33.28 8.57
CA THR A 886 -28.02 33.74 9.94
C THR A 886 -27.16 32.72 10.70
N LEU A 887 -27.44 31.42 10.56
CA LEU A 887 -26.60 30.36 11.14
C LEU A 887 -25.15 30.43 10.63
N GLU A 888 -24.94 30.51 9.31
CA GLU A 888 -23.61 30.62 8.70
C GLU A 888 -22.86 31.87 9.17
N HIS A 889 -23.55 33.01 9.23
CA HIS A 889 -22.97 34.27 9.71
C HIS A 889 -22.55 34.19 11.19
N GLY A 890 -23.39 33.60 12.04
CA GLY A 890 -23.06 33.33 13.44
C GLY A 890 -21.87 32.36 13.60
N GLN A 891 -21.70 31.42 12.68
CA GLN A 891 -20.52 30.54 12.62
C GLN A 891 -19.26 31.33 12.25
N ALA A 892 -19.34 32.20 11.24
CA ALA A 892 -18.22 33.05 10.82
C ALA A 892 -17.75 33.98 11.93
N LEU A 893 -18.67 34.67 12.60
CA LEU A 893 -18.34 35.56 13.72
C LEU A 893 -17.79 34.78 14.93
N GLY A 894 -18.35 33.61 15.23
CA GLY A 894 -17.85 32.75 16.30
C GLY A 894 -16.42 32.25 16.06
N ASP A 895 -16.09 31.90 14.80
CA ASP A 895 -14.73 31.52 14.40
C ASP A 895 -13.76 32.72 14.42
N LEU A 896 -14.18 33.88 13.92
CA LEU A 896 -13.39 35.12 13.98
C LEU A 896 -13.01 35.46 15.42
N GLU A 897 -13.98 35.45 16.33
CA GLU A 897 -13.75 35.73 17.75
C GLU A 897 -12.83 34.68 18.41
N ALA A 898 -12.92 33.40 18.01
CA ALA A 898 -12.02 32.35 18.49
C ALA A 898 -10.58 32.56 17.98
N LEU A 899 -10.39 32.97 16.73
CA LEU A 899 -9.08 33.30 16.17
C LEU A 899 -8.46 34.51 16.89
N GLU A 900 -9.24 35.56 17.11
CA GLU A 900 -8.78 36.75 17.83
C GLU A 900 -8.42 36.45 19.29
N ALA A 901 -9.19 35.59 19.97
CA ALA A 901 -8.88 35.14 21.33
C ALA A 901 -7.56 34.37 21.43
N GLN A 902 -7.13 33.74 20.34
CA GLN A 902 -5.82 33.07 20.20
C GLN A 902 -4.73 33.99 19.63
N TYR A 903 -4.97 35.31 19.58
CA TYR A 903 -4.05 36.32 19.07
C TYR A 903 -3.59 36.06 17.63
N ARG A 904 -4.47 35.48 16.81
CA ARG A 904 -4.19 35.26 15.39
C ARG A 904 -4.23 36.57 14.62
N ARG A 905 -3.45 36.63 13.53
CA ARG A 905 -3.48 37.75 12.58
C ARG A 905 -4.67 37.54 11.64
N VAL A 906 -5.72 38.35 11.80
CA VAL A 906 -6.96 38.19 11.02
C VAL A 906 -7.30 39.47 10.27
N LEU A 907 -7.72 39.29 9.02
CA LEU A 907 -8.36 40.29 8.19
C LEU A 907 -9.71 39.73 7.75
N HIS A 908 -10.80 40.38 8.18
CA HIS A 908 -12.16 39.99 7.81
C HIS A 908 -12.67 40.88 6.69
N ILE A 909 -13.11 40.25 5.61
CA ILE A 909 -13.64 40.86 4.39
C ILE A 909 -15.09 40.41 4.26
N HIS A 910 -16.02 41.35 4.33
CA HIS A 910 -17.43 41.08 4.11
C HIS A 910 -17.88 41.65 2.78
N LEU A 911 -18.61 40.86 2.01
CA LEU A 911 -19.13 41.20 0.69
C LEU A 911 -20.65 41.38 0.78
N ALA A 912 -21.17 42.54 0.41
CA ALA A 912 -22.63 42.79 0.37
C ALA A 912 -23.41 41.79 -0.51
N LYS A 913 -22.70 41.08 -1.40
CA LYS A 913 -23.22 39.96 -2.18
C LYS A 913 -22.08 39.10 -2.72
N PRO A 914 -22.28 37.80 -2.97
CA PRO A 914 -21.20 36.88 -3.32
C PRO A 914 -20.49 37.22 -4.64
N GLU A 915 -21.19 37.89 -5.56
CA GLU A 915 -20.63 38.30 -6.86
C GLU A 915 -19.48 39.30 -6.74
N LEU A 916 -19.41 40.04 -5.63
CA LEU A 916 -18.34 41.00 -5.38
C LEU A 916 -16.98 40.33 -5.14
N LEU A 917 -16.92 39.00 -4.95
CA LEU A 917 -15.65 38.28 -4.80
C LEU A 917 -14.73 38.52 -6.02
N ASN A 918 -15.28 38.53 -7.23
CA ASN A 918 -14.48 38.77 -8.43
C ASN A 918 -13.97 40.21 -8.49
N ILE A 919 -14.82 41.18 -8.14
CA ILE A 919 -14.44 42.60 -8.10
C ILE A 919 -13.35 42.82 -7.04
N PHE A 920 -13.51 42.22 -5.85
CA PHE A 920 -12.51 42.23 -4.79
C PHE A 920 -11.15 41.73 -5.32
N ILE A 921 -11.15 40.57 -5.98
CA ILE A 921 -9.96 39.94 -6.54
C ILE A 921 -9.35 40.78 -7.67
N GLU A 922 -10.16 41.33 -8.57
CA GLU A 922 -9.70 42.19 -9.68
C GLU A 922 -9.04 43.48 -9.18
N LYS A 923 -9.59 44.09 -8.12
CA LYS A 923 -9.02 45.29 -7.49
C LYS A 923 -7.60 45.09 -6.96
N LEU A 924 -7.25 43.88 -6.52
CA LEU A 924 -5.91 43.58 -6.03
C LEU A 924 -4.82 43.63 -7.12
N SER A 925 -5.18 43.99 -8.37
CA SER A 925 -4.26 44.15 -9.50
C SER A 925 -3.39 42.91 -9.70
N LEU A 926 -4.05 41.76 -9.93
CA LEU A 926 -3.40 40.44 -10.02
C LEU A 926 -2.62 40.19 -11.34
N ASP A 927 -2.21 41.25 -12.03
CA ASP A 927 -1.44 41.19 -13.28
C ASP A 927 0.07 41.01 -13.04
#